data_AF-A0A7U9RVU2-F1
#
_entry.id   AF-A0A7U9RVU2-F1
#
_cell.length_a   1.000
_cell.length_b   1.000
_cell.length_c   1.000
_cell.angle_alpha   90.00
_cell.angle_beta   90.00
_cell.angle_gamma   90.00
#
_symmetry.space_group_name_H-M   'P 1'
#
loop_
_entity.id
_entity.type
_entity.pdbx_description
1 polymer ?
#
loop_
_entity_poly.entity_id
_entity_poly.type
_entity_poly.pdbx_seq_one_letter_code
_entity_poly.pdbx_strand_id
1 'polypeptide(L)'
;MKKILIFAGTTEGRKLSEYLAEAEINHTICVATEYGAIVLRQHPLVKVHQGRMNQEQIERFLDDGKYGVVVDATHPFAKEITCNIKAALKEMGQGGTIIPYLRLKRNGIEEKENDVTYFETNEECVKALEDTEGNILLTTGSKELYKYCISEGIKHRLYVRVLPSVESLSLCTEQGICGKQVIAMQGPFTTEMNEAIIRQYEIAYLVTKESGVPGGYQEKVSAAKKTGTKVFVIGCPEQGEGYSFPEIYQKLKDMGGKNFQTKNPKKGNMEIPCGYPSMSQKQDISFEIILAGIGMGHRNGLTGEAARAIEEADILLGAERMIMTVCSKAEKYPFYQAEQIIPYLHDMQSGNTFTGNKKVVVLFSGDSGFYSGCQPLNEALKKEITEGRLNASLRILPGISSVAYLASCIGESYQDAAVYSTHGKKLCNLVRRIKSSPKTFLIMSGVKDINQLGERLTNAGMQKCEIITGYQLSYEEQRVEKHTPVECMELKDEGLYTCFVRNPYAMQRRLTHGIADGQFIRDKVPMTKEEIREISICKLRLRDGAVVYDIGSGTGSVAIEIAGISDDIQVYAVEQKHEAVSLIEKNKEKFELQNVTVVEGEATEGLSRLPMATHAFIGGSGGRLKEILVSLRQINPNMRVVVNAVSMETICEIREILSMDDIIKEDIVQLQVSRAKKAGNYHLMQSENPVWICAFDFCGKELERKA
;
A
#
# COMPACT_ATOMS: atom_id res chain seq x y z
N MET A 1 -33.85 -21.22 -13.05
CA MET A 1 -32.88 -21.59 -11.98
C MET A 1 -33.45 -21.06 -10.67
N LYS A 2 -33.54 -21.89 -9.62
CA LYS A 2 -34.08 -21.46 -8.31
C LYS A 2 -33.09 -20.49 -7.65
N LYS A 3 -33.54 -19.31 -7.21
CA LYS A 3 -32.67 -18.32 -6.54
C LYS A 3 -32.33 -18.79 -5.12
N ILE A 4 -31.08 -18.62 -4.73
CA ILE A 4 -30.57 -18.97 -3.39
C ILE A 4 -30.62 -17.74 -2.49
N LEU A 5 -31.13 -17.89 -1.27
CA LEU A 5 -31.05 -16.88 -0.22
C LEU A 5 -30.13 -17.33 0.89
N ILE A 6 -29.16 -16.50 1.27
CA ILE A 6 -28.21 -16.77 2.37
C ILE A 6 -28.43 -15.74 3.46
N PHE A 7 -28.80 -16.17 4.67
CA PHE A 7 -28.71 -15.32 5.85
C PHE A 7 -27.30 -15.45 6.43
N ALA A 8 -26.49 -14.39 6.32
CA ALA A 8 -25.09 -14.41 6.71
C ALA A 8 -24.85 -13.72 8.07
N GLY A 9 -24.13 -14.41 8.94
CA GLY A 9 -23.63 -13.88 10.22
C GLY A 9 -22.29 -14.48 10.64
N THR A 10 -21.62 -15.17 9.73
CA THR A 10 -20.37 -15.91 9.95
C THR A 10 -19.43 -15.73 8.75
N THR A 11 -18.15 -16.08 8.91
CA THR A 11 -17.17 -16.07 7.82
C THR A 11 -17.53 -17.12 6.76
N GLU A 12 -18.11 -18.23 7.19
CA GLU A 12 -18.48 -19.36 6.35
C GLU A 12 -19.67 -19.03 5.45
N GLY A 13 -20.64 -18.24 5.92
CA GLY A 13 -21.70 -17.68 5.08
C GLY A 13 -21.20 -16.73 3.99
N ARG A 14 -20.15 -15.94 4.30
CA ARG A 14 -19.48 -15.08 3.31
C ARG A 14 -18.73 -15.91 2.26
N LYS A 15 -17.93 -16.88 2.70
CA LYS A 15 -17.23 -17.80 1.80
C LYS A 15 -18.21 -18.52 0.89
N LEU A 16 -19.34 -19.00 1.41
CA LEU A 16 -20.37 -19.65 0.58
C LEU A 16 -20.86 -18.75 -0.55
N SER A 17 -21.06 -17.45 -0.28
CA SER A 17 -21.42 -16.47 -1.30
C SER A 17 -20.33 -16.30 -2.36
N GLU A 18 -19.06 -16.25 -1.97
CA GLU A 18 -17.92 -16.19 -2.90
C GLU A 18 -17.85 -17.44 -3.80
N TYR A 19 -17.97 -18.64 -3.22
CA TYR A 19 -17.97 -19.89 -3.99
C TYR A 19 -19.14 -20.00 -4.97
N LEU A 20 -20.33 -19.50 -4.60
CA LEU A 20 -21.48 -19.47 -5.50
C LEU A 20 -21.29 -18.43 -6.62
N ALA A 21 -20.65 -17.30 -6.32
CA ALA A 21 -20.33 -16.27 -7.33
C ALA A 21 -19.30 -16.78 -8.35
N GLU A 22 -18.25 -17.46 -7.89
CA GLU A 22 -17.24 -18.11 -8.76
C GLU A 22 -17.84 -19.23 -9.62
N ALA A 23 -18.89 -19.89 -9.12
CA ALA A 23 -19.64 -20.90 -9.85
C ALA A 23 -20.73 -20.29 -10.78
N GLU A 24 -20.77 -18.97 -10.94
CA GLU A 24 -21.76 -18.22 -11.73
C GLU A 24 -23.24 -18.43 -11.29
N ILE A 25 -23.46 -18.67 -10.01
CA ILE A 25 -24.80 -18.92 -9.44
C ILE A 25 -25.36 -17.63 -8.82
N ASN A 26 -26.48 -17.16 -9.37
CA ASN A 26 -27.21 -16.02 -8.83
C ASN A 26 -27.77 -16.28 -7.43
N HIS A 27 -27.41 -15.43 -6.47
CA HIS A 27 -27.88 -15.55 -5.09
C HIS A 27 -27.99 -14.19 -4.39
N THR A 28 -28.80 -14.15 -3.34
CA THR A 28 -28.93 -12.99 -2.44
C THR A 28 -28.29 -13.34 -1.10
N ILE A 29 -27.48 -12.43 -0.56
CA ILE A 29 -26.91 -12.52 0.78
C ILE A 29 -27.48 -11.41 1.67
N CYS A 30 -28.05 -11.80 2.80
CA CYS A 30 -28.59 -10.91 3.83
C CYS A 30 -27.57 -10.73 4.95
N VAL A 31 -27.21 -9.48 5.25
CA VAL A 31 -26.30 -9.11 6.33
C VAL A 31 -26.97 -8.12 7.29
N ALA A 32 -26.74 -8.30 8.59
CA ALA A 32 -27.40 -7.50 9.61
C ALA A 32 -26.77 -6.10 9.82
N THR A 33 -25.55 -5.86 9.32
CA THR A 33 -24.76 -4.64 9.61
C THR A 33 -24.12 -4.07 8.35
N GLU A 34 -23.82 -2.77 8.38
CA GLU A 34 -23.12 -2.05 7.31
C GLU A 34 -21.71 -2.59 7.09
N TYR A 35 -20.98 -2.88 8.16
CA TYR A 35 -19.67 -3.52 8.09
C TYR A 35 -19.74 -4.88 7.36
N GLY A 36 -20.78 -5.67 7.64
CA GLY A 36 -21.03 -6.94 6.95
C GLY A 36 -21.24 -6.80 5.44
N ALA A 37 -21.77 -5.65 4.97
CA ALA A 37 -21.92 -5.34 3.56
C ALA A 37 -20.61 -4.87 2.92
N ILE A 38 -19.83 -4.02 3.62
CA ILE A 38 -18.55 -3.48 3.13
C ILE A 38 -17.51 -4.59 2.88
N VAL A 39 -17.50 -5.63 3.71
CA VAL A 39 -16.55 -6.74 3.60
C VAL A 39 -16.89 -7.76 2.50
N LEU A 40 -18.02 -7.61 1.80
CA LEU A 40 -18.39 -8.48 0.68
C LEU A 40 -17.80 -7.92 -0.62
N ARG A 41 -17.18 -8.80 -1.42
CA ARG A 41 -16.73 -8.43 -2.77
C ARG A 41 -17.92 -8.13 -3.65
N GLN A 42 -17.92 -6.97 -4.32
CA GLN A 42 -18.96 -6.65 -5.29
C GLN A 42 -18.84 -7.61 -6.47
N HIS A 43 -19.95 -8.27 -6.81
CA HIS A 43 -20.01 -9.21 -7.93
C HIS A 43 -21.35 -9.06 -8.66
N PRO A 44 -21.40 -9.05 -10.01
CA PRO A 44 -22.63 -8.78 -10.77
C PRO A 44 -23.78 -9.77 -10.50
N LEU A 45 -23.45 -10.98 -10.04
CA LEU A 45 -24.39 -12.07 -9.76
C LEU A 45 -24.82 -12.17 -8.27
N VAL A 46 -24.35 -11.24 -7.42
CA VAL A 46 -24.61 -11.24 -5.98
C VAL A 46 -25.43 -10.02 -5.59
N LYS A 47 -26.64 -10.24 -5.06
CA LYS A 47 -27.46 -9.16 -4.49
C LYS A 47 -27.25 -9.11 -2.98
N VAL A 48 -26.85 -7.97 -2.44
CA VAL A 48 -26.68 -7.78 -1.00
C VAL A 48 -27.93 -7.09 -0.45
N HIS A 49 -28.51 -7.66 0.61
CA HIS A 49 -29.58 -7.03 1.39
C HIS A 49 -29.07 -6.72 2.80
N GLN A 50 -29.14 -5.45 3.19
CA GLN A 50 -28.67 -4.97 4.48
C GLN A 50 -29.86 -4.64 5.38
N GLY A 51 -29.87 -5.21 6.59
CA GLY A 51 -30.88 -4.91 7.60
C GLY A 51 -31.29 -6.13 8.41
N ARG A 52 -31.91 -5.89 9.56
CA ARG A 52 -32.58 -6.94 10.35
C ARG A 52 -34.00 -7.11 9.83
N MET A 53 -34.47 -8.35 9.79
CA MET A 53 -35.84 -8.68 9.39
C MET A 53 -36.53 -9.48 10.49
N ASN A 54 -37.78 -9.13 10.77
CA ASN A 54 -38.68 -9.94 11.57
C ASN A 54 -39.34 -11.04 10.70
N GLN A 55 -40.16 -11.89 11.30
CA GLN A 55 -40.83 -13.00 10.61
C GLN A 55 -41.65 -12.53 9.37
N GLU A 56 -42.58 -11.59 9.54
CA GLU A 56 -43.43 -11.09 8.44
C GLU A 56 -42.61 -10.49 7.28
N GLN A 57 -41.51 -9.82 7.60
CA GLN A 57 -40.59 -9.27 6.60
C GLN A 57 -39.85 -10.38 5.84
N ILE A 58 -39.45 -11.45 6.52
CA ILE A 58 -38.82 -12.61 5.87
C ILE A 58 -39.81 -13.32 4.94
N GLU A 59 -41.07 -13.48 5.35
CA GLU A 59 -42.13 -14.08 4.52
C GLU A 59 -42.33 -13.30 3.22
N ARG A 60 -42.53 -11.97 3.31
CA ARG A 60 -42.65 -11.10 2.13
C ARG A 60 -41.40 -11.14 1.26
N PHE A 61 -40.22 -11.11 1.89
CA PHE A 61 -38.95 -11.14 1.16
C PHE A 61 -38.75 -12.45 0.40
N LEU A 62 -39.17 -13.58 0.99
CA LEU A 62 -39.11 -14.89 0.37
C LEU A 62 -40.03 -14.99 -0.84
N ASP A 63 -41.26 -14.46 -0.72
CA ASP A 63 -42.27 -14.47 -1.77
C ASP A 63 -41.91 -13.54 -2.94
N ASP A 64 -41.58 -12.28 -2.65
CA ASP A 64 -41.16 -11.28 -3.65
C ASP A 64 -39.93 -11.74 -4.44
N GLY A 65 -38.99 -12.39 -3.75
CA GLY A 65 -37.73 -12.84 -4.32
C GLY A 65 -37.84 -14.13 -5.14
N LYS A 66 -38.93 -14.90 -4.99
CA LYS A 66 -39.11 -16.25 -5.56
C LYS A 66 -37.91 -17.16 -5.28
N TYR A 67 -37.44 -17.18 -4.04
CA TYR A 67 -36.30 -18.01 -3.63
C TYR A 67 -36.69 -19.48 -3.54
N GLY A 68 -35.80 -20.36 -4.01
CA GLY A 68 -36.06 -21.80 -4.02
C GLY A 68 -35.25 -22.60 -3.01
N VAL A 69 -34.43 -21.95 -2.20
CA VAL A 69 -33.71 -22.51 -1.04
C VAL A 69 -33.23 -21.39 -0.12
N VAL A 70 -33.30 -21.63 1.19
CA VAL A 70 -32.74 -20.75 2.23
C VAL A 70 -31.57 -21.45 2.91
N VAL A 71 -30.42 -20.78 2.91
CA VAL A 71 -29.25 -21.17 3.68
C VAL A 71 -29.13 -20.26 4.89
N ASP A 72 -29.25 -20.84 6.07
CA ASP A 72 -29.00 -20.15 7.32
C ASP A 72 -27.54 -20.36 7.72
N ALA A 73 -26.72 -19.36 7.41
CA ALA A 73 -25.32 -19.24 7.81
C ALA A 73 -25.13 -18.11 8.85
N THR A 74 -26.19 -17.82 9.61
CA THR A 74 -26.10 -16.92 10.76
C THR A 74 -25.30 -17.57 11.88
N HIS A 75 -24.80 -16.76 12.81
CA HIS A 75 -24.00 -17.29 13.92
C HIS A 75 -24.81 -18.33 14.71
N PRO A 76 -24.20 -19.40 15.25
CA PRO A 76 -24.86 -20.32 16.19
C PRO A 76 -25.62 -19.64 17.33
N PHE A 77 -25.18 -18.45 17.71
CA PHE A 77 -25.75 -17.65 18.80
C PHE A 77 -26.83 -16.65 18.35
N ALA A 78 -27.12 -16.55 17.05
CA ALA A 78 -28.14 -15.66 16.50
C ALA A 78 -29.54 -16.31 16.53
N LYS A 79 -30.01 -16.67 17.74
CA LYS A 79 -31.24 -17.48 17.94
C LYS A 79 -32.50 -16.82 17.37
N GLU A 80 -32.64 -15.51 17.55
CA GLU A 80 -33.82 -14.75 17.11
C GLU A 80 -34.06 -14.85 15.60
N ILE A 81 -33.03 -14.60 14.79
CA ILE A 81 -33.16 -14.65 13.33
C ILE A 81 -33.40 -16.08 12.84
N THR A 82 -32.76 -17.09 13.45
CA THR A 82 -33.01 -18.50 13.11
C THR A 82 -34.43 -18.92 13.43
N CYS A 83 -34.99 -18.48 14.56
CA CYS A 83 -36.41 -18.70 14.89
C CYS A 83 -37.33 -18.01 13.87
N ASN A 84 -37.05 -16.76 13.50
CA ASN A 84 -37.84 -16.01 12.53
C ASN A 84 -37.82 -16.68 11.14
N ILE A 85 -36.66 -17.17 10.67
CA ILE A 85 -36.54 -17.90 9.41
C ILE A 85 -37.38 -19.18 9.43
N LYS A 86 -37.28 -19.98 10.50
CA LYS A 86 -38.04 -21.22 10.64
C LYS A 86 -39.55 -20.97 10.70
N ALA A 87 -39.98 -19.94 11.43
CA ALA A 87 -41.39 -19.57 11.53
C ALA A 87 -41.95 -19.12 10.18
N ALA A 88 -41.23 -18.25 9.46
CA ALA A 88 -41.60 -17.78 8.13
C ALA A 88 -41.77 -18.93 7.13
N LEU A 89 -40.81 -19.86 7.10
CA LEU A 89 -40.86 -21.03 6.22
C LEU A 89 -42.00 -21.99 6.56
N LYS A 90 -42.34 -22.13 7.86
CA LYS A 90 -43.47 -22.94 8.31
C LYS A 90 -44.80 -22.34 7.86
N GLU A 91 -44.95 -21.03 7.95
CA GLU A 91 -46.17 -20.32 7.55
C GLU A 91 -46.38 -20.39 6.03
N MET A 92 -45.34 -20.12 5.24
CA MET A 92 -45.39 -20.26 3.78
C MET A 92 -45.70 -21.69 3.33
N GLY A 93 -45.26 -22.70 4.10
CA GLY A 93 -45.57 -24.10 3.87
C GLY A 93 -47.06 -24.44 4.03
N GLN A 94 -47.77 -23.77 4.93
CA GLN A 94 -49.23 -23.93 5.08
C GLN A 94 -49.99 -23.36 3.87
N GLY A 95 -49.42 -22.36 3.20
CA GLY A 95 -49.90 -21.78 1.94
C GLY A 95 -49.52 -22.57 0.67
N GLY A 96 -48.94 -23.78 0.80
CA GLY A 96 -48.60 -24.66 -0.33
C GLY A 96 -47.22 -24.45 -0.95
N THR A 97 -46.40 -23.53 -0.45
CA THR A 97 -45.05 -23.26 -0.97
C THR A 97 -43.98 -23.85 -0.04
N ILE A 98 -43.30 -24.91 -0.49
CA ILE A 98 -42.24 -25.58 0.29
C ILE A 98 -40.86 -25.09 -0.18
N ILE A 99 -40.16 -24.33 0.66
CA ILE A 99 -38.79 -23.88 0.42
C ILE A 99 -37.83 -24.67 1.33
N PRO A 100 -36.82 -25.37 0.77
CA PRO A 100 -35.81 -26.08 1.56
C PRO A 100 -35.01 -25.15 2.48
N TYR A 101 -34.78 -25.60 3.71
CA TYR A 101 -33.98 -24.91 4.73
C TYR A 101 -32.69 -25.69 5.00
N LEU A 102 -31.53 -25.03 4.85
CA LEU A 102 -30.21 -25.61 5.10
C LEU A 102 -29.48 -24.78 6.17
N ARG A 103 -29.28 -25.33 7.36
CA ARG A 103 -28.49 -24.69 8.43
C ARG A 103 -27.04 -25.10 8.33
N LEU A 104 -26.14 -24.12 8.26
CA LEU A 104 -24.69 -24.36 8.24
C LEU A 104 -24.19 -24.69 9.64
N LYS A 105 -23.68 -25.91 9.80
CA LYS A 105 -22.96 -26.37 10.97
C LYS A 105 -21.51 -25.91 10.86
N ARG A 106 -21.01 -25.27 11.91
CA ARG A 106 -19.58 -24.98 12.01
C ARG A 106 -18.83 -26.29 12.24
N ASN A 107 -17.71 -26.45 11.54
CA ASN A 107 -16.69 -27.39 11.98
C ASN A 107 -16.14 -26.79 13.28
N GLY A 108 -16.68 -27.22 14.41
CA GLY A 108 -16.01 -27.05 15.69
C GLY A 108 -14.66 -27.74 15.53
N ILE A 109 -13.59 -26.96 15.64
CA ILE A 109 -12.31 -27.52 16.05
C ILE A 109 -12.61 -28.07 17.44
N GLU A 110 -12.79 -29.39 17.53
CA GLU A 110 -12.75 -30.13 18.79
C GLU A 110 -11.30 -30.13 19.31
N GLU A 111 -10.77 -28.94 19.59
CA GLU A 111 -9.75 -28.82 20.62
C GLU A 111 -10.55 -28.71 21.91
N LYS A 112 -10.53 -29.76 22.74
CA LYS A 112 -10.78 -29.59 24.16
C LYS A 112 -9.72 -28.60 24.66
N GLU A 113 -10.02 -27.31 24.61
CA GLU A 113 -9.13 -26.26 25.13
C GLU A 113 -9.06 -26.47 26.65
N ASN A 114 -7.95 -27.02 27.12
CA ASN A 114 -7.74 -27.40 28.53
C ASN A 114 -7.87 -26.23 29.52
N ASP A 115 -7.95 -24.97 29.05
CA ASP A 115 -7.94 -23.76 29.86
C ASP A 115 -9.26 -22.95 29.84
N VAL A 116 -10.33 -23.50 29.24
CA VAL A 116 -11.68 -22.90 29.25
C VAL A 116 -12.66 -23.79 29.99
N THR A 117 -13.33 -23.25 31.01
CA THR A 117 -14.34 -23.96 31.81
C THR A 117 -15.70 -23.26 31.67
N TYR A 118 -16.74 -24.03 31.38
CA TYR A 118 -18.10 -23.52 31.19
C TYR A 118 -18.96 -23.78 32.43
N PHE A 119 -19.84 -22.82 32.73
CA PHE A 119 -20.78 -22.86 33.85
C PHE A 119 -22.16 -22.46 33.37
N GLU A 120 -23.20 -23.12 33.87
CA GLU A 120 -24.58 -22.79 33.51
C GLU A 120 -25.03 -21.51 34.22
N THR A 121 -24.53 -21.28 35.43
CA THR A 121 -24.91 -20.13 36.27
C THR A 121 -23.71 -19.36 36.82
N ASN A 122 -23.93 -18.10 37.24
CA ASN A 122 -22.86 -17.31 37.88
C ASN A 122 -22.50 -17.90 39.25
N GLU A 123 -23.48 -18.49 39.93
CA GLU A 123 -23.35 -19.11 41.24
C GLU A 123 -22.42 -20.33 41.21
N GLU A 124 -22.50 -21.16 40.17
CA GLU A 124 -21.56 -22.26 39.96
C GLU A 124 -20.15 -21.78 39.65
N CYS A 125 -20.03 -20.75 38.81
CA CYS A 125 -18.75 -20.11 38.51
C CYS A 125 -18.09 -19.51 39.77
N VAL A 126 -18.87 -18.85 40.62
CA VAL A 126 -18.40 -18.30 41.90
C VAL A 126 -17.86 -19.42 42.79
N LYS A 127 -18.59 -20.52 42.97
CA LYS A 127 -18.11 -21.67 43.76
C LYS A 127 -16.78 -22.23 43.22
N ALA A 128 -16.66 -22.38 41.91
CA ALA A 128 -15.41 -22.85 41.30
C ALA A 128 -14.25 -21.86 41.47
N LEU A 129 -14.54 -20.55 41.57
CA LEU A 129 -13.53 -19.53 41.84
C LEU A 129 -13.08 -19.55 43.31
N GLU A 130 -13.89 -19.99 44.28
CA GLU A 130 -13.50 -20.02 45.70
C GLU A 130 -12.28 -20.92 45.95
N ASP A 131 -12.15 -22.00 45.18
CA ASP A 131 -11.03 -22.94 45.24
C ASP A 131 -9.80 -22.49 44.40
N THR A 132 -9.68 -21.19 44.09
CA THR A 132 -8.59 -20.64 43.24
C THR A 132 -7.87 -19.46 43.87
N GLU A 133 -6.61 -19.26 43.46
CA GLU A 133 -5.76 -18.13 43.86
C GLU A 133 -5.43 -17.22 42.67
N GLY A 134 -5.21 -15.92 42.92
CA GLY A 134 -4.85 -14.92 41.90
C GLY A 134 -6.01 -14.02 41.46
N ASN A 135 -5.70 -12.96 40.72
CA ASN A 135 -6.66 -11.90 40.39
C ASN A 135 -7.69 -12.36 39.35
N ILE A 136 -8.94 -11.92 39.53
CA ILE A 136 -10.07 -12.27 38.66
C ILE A 136 -10.51 -11.04 37.88
N LEU A 137 -10.64 -11.15 36.56
CA LEU A 137 -11.25 -10.11 35.73
C LEU A 137 -12.69 -10.49 35.36
N LEU A 138 -13.66 -9.76 35.90
CA LEU A 138 -15.08 -9.92 35.57
C LEU A 138 -15.48 -9.01 34.40
N THR A 139 -15.89 -9.62 33.30
CA THR A 139 -16.28 -8.91 32.06
C THR A 139 -17.75 -9.09 31.70
N THR A 140 -18.57 -9.52 32.66
CA THR A 140 -20.01 -9.79 32.50
C THR A 140 -20.91 -8.59 32.78
N GLY A 141 -20.31 -7.44 33.15
CA GLY A 141 -20.97 -6.17 33.45
C GLY A 141 -21.33 -6.00 34.93
N SER A 142 -21.92 -4.85 35.28
CA SER A 142 -22.26 -4.46 36.65
C SER A 142 -23.50 -5.15 37.22
N LYS A 143 -24.44 -5.60 36.37
CA LYS A 143 -25.75 -6.12 36.83
C LYS A 143 -25.66 -7.39 37.68
N GLU A 144 -24.73 -8.28 37.36
CA GLU A 144 -24.54 -9.56 38.08
C GLU A 144 -23.37 -9.50 39.07
N LEU A 145 -22.76 -8.32 39.27
CA LEU A 145 -21.59 -8.14 40.12
C LEU A 145 -21.85 -8.59 41.56
N TYR A 146 -23.04 -8.33 42.09
CA TYR A 146 -23.42 -8.66 43.47
C TYR A 146 -23.20 -10.14 43.80
N LYS A 147 -23.34 -11.04 42.83
CA LYS A 147 -23.13 -12.49 43.01
C LYS A 147 -21.69 -12.85 43.32
N TYR A 148 -20.73 -12.12 42.75
CA TYR A 148 -19.29 -12.33 42.95
C TYR A 148 -18.78 -11.64 44.23
N CYS A 149 -19.58 -10.75 44.82
CA CYS A 149 -19.20 -9.97 46.00
C CYS A 149 -19.67 -10.59 47.33
N ILE A 150 -20.41 -11.72 47.28
CA ILE A 150 -20.88 -12.45 48.47
C ILE A 150 -19.68 -13.06 49.23
N SER A 151 -18.70 -13.58 48.50
CA SER A 151 -17.49 -14.19 49.06
C SER A 151 -16.39 -13.15 49.22
N GLU A 152 -16.02 -12.82 50.47
CA GLU A 152 -14.98 -11.82 50.76
C GLU A 152 -13.61 -12.20 50.15
N GLY A 153 -13.32 -13.51 50.06
CA GLY A 153 -12.10 -14.02 49.41
C GLY A 153 -12.05 -13.75 47.89
N ILE A 154 -13.20 -13.74 47.21
CA ILE A 154 -13.29 -13.37 45.80
C ILE A 154 -13.27 -11.86 45.65
N LYS A 155 -14.07 -11.15 46.44
CA LYS A 155 -14.25 -9.69 46.39
C LYS A 155 -12.92 -8.93 46.48
N HIS A 156 -11.98 -9.38 47.32
CA HIS A 156 -10.68 -8.70 47.48
C HIS A 156 -9.74 -8.79 46.27
N ARG A 157 -9.90 -9.81 45.42
CA ARG A 157 -9.07 -10.04 44.22
C ARG A 157 -9.84 -9.87 42.91
N LEU A 158 -11.06 -9.33 42.99
CA LEU A 158 -11.93 -9.08 41.86
C LEU A 158 -11.60 -7.74 41.21
N TYR A 159 -11.40 -7.74 39.89
CA TYR A 159 -11.31 -6.59 39.03
C TYR A 159 -12.52 -6.60 38.09
N VAL A 160 -13.27 -5.50 38.04
CA VAL A 160 -14.55 -5.46 37.32
C VAL A 160 -14.46 -4.48 36.17
N ARG A 161 -14.70 -4.96 34.96
CA ARG A 161 -14.82 -4.09 33.78
C ARG A 161 -16.28 -3.72 33.53
N VAL A 162 -16.58 -2.43 33.63
CA VAL A 162 -17.94 -1.88 33.48
C VAL A 162 -17.96 -0.70 32.52
N LEU A 163 -19.15 -0.33 32.05
CA LEU A 163 -19.33 0.91 31.28
C LEU A 163 -19.07 2.13 32.18
N PRO A 164 -18.54 3.23 31.63
CA PRO A 164 -18.32 4.47 32.38
C PRO A 164 -19.65 5.25 32.58
N SER A 165 -20.66 4.61 33.16
CA SER A 165 -21.94 5.22 33.52
C SER A 165 -22.08 5.35 35.03
N VAL A 166 -22.80 6.39 35.47
CA VAL A 166 -23.09 6.64 36.89
C VAL A 166 -23.73 5.40 37.53
N GLU A 167 -24.73 4.81 36.86
CA GLU A 167 -25.40 3.58 37.31
C GLU A 167 -24.42 2.42 37.53
N SER A 168 -23.49 2.17 36.58
CA SER A 168 -22.53 1.06 36.70
C SER A 168 -21.52 1.26 37.82
N LEU A 169 -21.06 2.50 38.00
CA LEU A 169 -20.10 2.86 39.04
C LEU A 169 -20.75 2.85 40.44
N SER A 170 -22.00 3.29 40.55
CA SER A 170 -22.78 3.18 41.79
C SER A 170 -22.94 1.73 42.22
N LEU A 171 -23.31 0.84 41.29
CA LEU A 171 -23.40 -0.60 41.58
C LEU A 171 -22.07 -1.19 42.06
N CYS A 172 -20.93 -0.78 41.50
CA CYS A 172 -19.63 -1.23 42.00
C CYS A 172 -19.37 -0.74 43.43
N THR A 173 -19.70 0.52 43.72
CA THR A 173 -19.49 1.15 45.03
C THR A 173 -20.39 0.53 46.10
N GLU A 174 -21.66 0.26 45.77
CA GLU A 174 -22.63 -0.40 46.65
C GLU A 174 -22.20 -1.81 47.05
N GLN A 175 -21.52 -2.54 46.15
CA GLN A 175 -20.97 -3.87 46.42
C GLN A 175 -19.59 -3.83 47.09
N GLY A 176 -19.08 -2.64 47.43
CA GLY A 176 -17.81 -2.46 48.14
C GLY A 176 -16.57 -2.68 47.26
N ILE A 177 -16.69 -2.60 45.94
CA ILE A 177 -15.54 -2.65 45.01
C ILE A 177 -14.86 -1.29 44.99
N CYS A 178 -13.58 -1.25 45.36
CA CYS A 178 -12.85 0.01 45.46
C CYS A 178 -12.36 0.50 44.07
N GLY A 179 -12.05 1.79 43.94
CA GLY A 179 -11.69 2.40 42.65
C GLY A 179 -10.53 1.70 41.91
N LYS A 180 -9.53 1.16 42.63
CA LYS A 180 -8.42 0.41 42.02
C LYS A 180 -8.83 -0.94 41.41
N GLN A 181 -10.02 -1.44 41.73
CA GLN A 181 -10.58 -2.69 41.20
C GLN A 181 -11.54 -2.43 40.03
N VAL A 182 -11.87 -1.17 39.72
CA VAL A 182 -12.84 -0.83 38.68
C VAL A 182 -12.12 -0.38 37.41
N ILE A 183 -12.45 -1.03 36.29
CA ILE A 183 -11.96 -0.68 34.97
C ILE A 183 -13.15 -0.15 34.16
N ALA A 184 -13.38 1.16 34.24
CA ALA A 184 -14.49 1.83 33.57
C ALA A 184 -14.13 2.17 32.12
N MET A 185 -14.65 1.41 31.15
CA MET A 185 -14.35 1.60 29.74
C MET A 185 -15.46 1.07 28.82
N GLN A 186 -15.57 1.66 27.62
CA GLN A 186 -16.56 1.27 26.60
C GLN A 186 -15.87 0.56 25.42
N GLY A 187 -16.39 -0.62 25.06
CA GLY A 187 -15.88 -1.43 23.94
C GLY A 187 -16.46 -1.04 22.57
N PRO A 188 -16.16 -1.80 21.50
CA PRO A 188 -15.49 -3.12 21.50
C PRO A 188 -14.00 -3.06 21.85
N PHE A 189 -13.45 -4.14 22.40
CA PHE A 189 -12.03 -4.23 22.80
C PHE A 189 -11.30 -5.26 21.95
N THR A 190 -10.13 -4.90 21.43
CA THR A 190 -9.27 -5.81 20.66
C THR A 190 -8.59 -6.83 21.57
N THR A 191 -8.01 -7.87 20.97
CA THR A 191 -7.21 -8.87 21.71
C THR A 191 -6.06 -8.22 22.47
N GLU A 192 -5.35 -7.28 21.86
CA GLU A 192 -4.20 -6.57 22.43
C GLU A 192 -4.61 -5.76 23.67
N MET A 193 -5.77 -5.09 23.62
CA MET A 193 -6.27 -4.33 24.77
C MET A 193 -6.62 -5.25 25.94
N ASN A 194 -7.25 -6.41 25.65
CA ASN A 194 -7.53 -7.40 26.69
C ASN A 194 -6.23 -7.99 27.27
N GLU A 195 -5.20 -8.26 26.44
CA GLU A 195 -3.88 -8.71 26.90
C GLU A 195 -3.22 -7.68 27.82
N ALA A 196 -3.28 -6.40 27.46
CA ALA A 196 -2.71 -5.32 28.26
C ALA A 196 -3.37 -5.24 29.64
N ILE A 197 -4.71 -5.35 29.70
CA ILE A 197 -5.45 -5.37 30.97
C ILE A 197 -5.05 -6.60 31.79
N ILE A 198 -5.01 -7.78 31.18
CA ILE A 198 -4.65 -9.02 31.86
C ILE A 198 -3.25 -8.92 32.48
N ARG A 199 -2.26 -8.43 31.73
CA ARG A 199 -0.88 -8.26 32.21
C ARG A 199 -0.78 -7.18 33.30
N GLN A 200 -1.43 -6.03 33.10
CA GLN A 200 -1.37 -4.89 34.02
C GLN A 200 -1.91 -5.23 35.41
N TYR A 201 -2.96 -6.05 35.48
CA TYR A 201 -3.62 -6.42 36.72
C TYR A 201 -3.30 -7.85 37.17
N GLU A 202 -2.32 -8.50 36.54
CA GLU A 202 -1.87 -9.87 36.88
C GLU A 202 -3.05 -10.85 36.98
N ILE A 203 -3.96 -10.79 36.00
CA ILE A 203 -5.19 -11.57 35.99
C ILE A 203 -4.87 -13.05 35.75
N ALA A 204 -5.27 -13.90 36.69
CA ALA A 204 -5.14 -15.36 36.58
C ALA A 204 -6.42 -16.01 36.00
N TYR A 205 -7.59 -15.39 36.25
CA TYR A 205 -8.89 -15.91 35.83
C TYR A 205 -9.72 -14.83 35.13
N LEU A 206 -10.15 -15.11 33.90
CA LEU A 206 -11.04 -14.25 33.12
C LEU A 206 -12.46 -14.81 33.14
N VAL A 207 -13.40 -14.07 33.73
CA VAL A 207 -14.82 -14.43 33.73
C VAL A 207 -15.54 -13.65 32.64
N THR A 208 -16.17 -14.36 31.70
CA THR A 208 -16.93 -13.76 30.59
C THR A 208 -18.26 -14.49 30.39
N LYS A 209 -19.21 -13.82 29.73
CA LYS A 209 -20.39 -14.46 29.16
C LYS A 209 -20.09 -14.87 27.72
N GLU A 210 -20.75 -15.91 27.24
CA GLU A 210 -20.75 -16.29 25.82
C GLU A 210 -21.58 -15.28 25.02
N SER A 211 -21.01 -14.10 24.78
CA SER A 211 -21.60 -13.04 23.97
C SER A 211 -21.09 -13.14 22.53
N GLY A 212 -21.95 -13.00 21.51
CA GLY A 212 -21.52 -12.98 20.10
C GLY A 212 -20.54 -11.84 19.76
N VAL A 213 -20.22 -11.67 18.47
CA VAL A 213 -19.25 -10.67 17.93
C VAL A 213 -19.33 -9.27 18.59
N PRO A 214 -20.49 -8.68 18.92
CA PRO A 214 -20.54 -7.37 19.58
C PRO A 214 -19.95 -7.34 21.01
N GLY A 215 -19.95 -8.47 21.72
CA GLY A 215 -19.49 -8.58 23.11
C GLY A 215 -18.01 -8.96 23.27
N GLY A 216 -17.30 -9.15 22.15
CA GLY A 216 -15.86 -9.38 22.10
C GLY A 216 -15.39 -10.68 22.77
N TYR A 217 -16.19 -11.76 22.70
CA TYR A 217 -15.85 -13.04 23.34
C TYR A 217 -14.57 -13.66 22.77
N GLN A 218 -14.40 -13.65 21.45
CA GLN A 218 -13.22 -14.27 20.81
C GLN A 218 -11.93 -13.51 21.15
N GLU A 219 -11.98 -12.19 21.20
CA GLU A 219 -10.86 -11.32 21.56
C GLU A 219 -10.43 -11.55 23.01
N LYS A 220 -11.40 -11.76 23.92
CA LYS A 220 -11.17 -12.11 25.33
C LYS A 220 -10.51 -13.48 25.48
N VAL A 221 -11.05 -14.51 24.83
CA VAL A 221 -10.50 -15.88 24.87
C VAL A 221 -9.10 -15.92 24.25
N SER A 222 -8.90 -15.23 23.12
CA SER A 222 -7.59 -15.13 22.46
C SER A 222 -6.55 -14.44 23.34
N ALA A 223 -6.94 -13.37 24.04
CA ALA A 223 -6.04 -12.66 24.95
C ALA A 223 -5.65 -13.52 26.16
N ALA A 224 -6.62 -14.25 26.71
CA ALA A 224 -6.37 -15.19 27.79
C ALA A 224 -5.40 -16.30 27.37
N LYS A 225 -5.57 -16.87 26.17
CA LYS A 225 -4.66 -17.88 25.60
C LYS A 225 -3.23 -17.36 25.45
N LYS A 226 -3.04 -16.13 24.98
CA LYS A 226 -1.69 -15.54 24.80
C LYS A 226 -1.01 -15.17 26.13
N THR A 227 -1.76 -15.09 27.22
CA THR A 227 -1.26 -14.71 28.54
C THR A 227 -1.21 -15.87 29.53
N GLY A 228 -1.72 -17.05 29.15
CA GLY A 228 -1.86 -18.19 30.06
C GLY A 228 -2.95 -18.02 31.12
N THR A 229 -3.90 -17.10 30.91
CA THR A 229 -5.02 -16.85 31.82
C THR A 229 -6.11 -17.91 31.62
N LYS A 230 -6.65 -18.48 32.70
CA LYS A 230 -7.76 -19.44 32.62
C LYS A 230 -9.08 -18.70 32.37
N VAL A 231 -9.96 -19.26 31.54
CA VAL A 231 -11.22 -18.60 31.14
C VAL A 231 -12.42 -19.34 31.70
N PHE A 232 -13.26 -18.62 32.45
CA PHE A 232 -14.53 -19.12 32.98
C PHE A 232 -15.67 -18.47 32.21
N VAL A 233 -16.48 -19.31 31.55
CA VAL A 233 -17.53 -18.86 30.63
C VAL A 233 -18.90 -19.18 31.22
N ILE A 234 -19.75 -18.14 31.35
CA ILE A 234 -21.15 -18.29 31.73
C ILE A 234 -21.99 -18.48 30.45
N GLY A 235 -22.60 -19.65 30.29
CA GLY A 235 -23.40 -20.04 29.11
C GLY A 235 -23.02 -21.42 28.56
N CYS A 236 -23.98 -22.10 27.91
CA CYS A 236 -23.79 -23.46 27.39
C CYS A 236 -23.76 -23.46 25.84
N PRO A 237 -22.75 -24.07 25.20
CA PRO A 237 -22.73 -24.21 23.75
C PRO A 237 -23.81 -25.20 23.29
N GLU A 238 -24.87 -24.73 22.63
CA GLU A 238 -25.85 -25.60 21.99
C GLU A 238 -25.20 -26.37 20.82
N GLN A 239 -25.15 -27.70 20.94
CA GLN A 239 -24.86 -28.60 19.82
C GLN A 239 -26.08 -28.68 18.88
N GLY A 240 -26.16 -27.78 17.91
CA GLY A 240 -27.23 -27.78 16.91
C GLY A 240 -27.00 -28.75 15.74
N GLU A 241 -28.07 -29.45 15.33
CA GLU A 241 -28.16 -30.16 14.05
C GLU A 241 -27.98 -29.19 12.86
N GLY A 242 -27.16 -29.58 11.88
CA GLY A 242 -26.92 -28.80 10.67
C GLY A 242 -25.94 -29.53 9.75
N TYR A 243 -25.76 -28.98 8.54
CA TYR A 243 -24.89 -29.53 7.51
C TYR A 243 -23.53 -28.83 7.51
N SER A 244 -22.45 -29.58 7.37
CA SER A 244 -21.12 -29.02 7.15
C SER A 244 -21.07 -28.20 5.86
N PHE A 245 -20.05 -27.34 5.75
CA PHE A 245 -19.85 -26.51 4.56
C PHE A 245 -19.83 -27.31 3.23
N PRO A 246 -19.11 -28.45 3.12
CA PRO A 246 -19.13 -29.26 1.91
C PRO A 246 -20.51 -29.86 1.58
N GLU A 247 -21.28 -30.25 2.61
CA GLU A 247 -22.61 -30.83 2.42
C GLU A 247 -23.63 -29.80 1.92
N ILE A 248 -23.58 -28.57 2.43
CA ILE A 248 -24.42 -27.47 1.92
C ILE A 248 -24.07 -27.18 0.47
N TYR A 249 -22.78 -27.06 0.15
CA TYR A 249 -22.34 -26.80 -1.22
C TYR A 249 -22.83 -27.88 -2.19
N GLN A 250 -22.71 -29.17 -1.82
CA GLN A 250 -23.18 -30.27 -2.65
C GLN A 250 -24.70 -30.25 -2.84
N LYS A 251 -25.48 -30.01 -1.77
CA LYS A 251 -26.94 -29.91 -1.86
C LYS A 251 -27.41 -28.76 -2.76
N LEU A 252 -26.73 -27.62 -2.71
CA LEU A 252 -27.01 -26.49 -3.60
C LEU A 252 -26.64 -26.81 -5.06
N LYS A 253 -25.55 -27.55 -5.29
CA LYS A 253 -25.13 -28.03 -6.62
C LYS A 253 -26.16 -28.97 -7.24
N ASP A 254 -26.67 -29.92 -6.45
CA ASP A 254 -27.67 -30.90 -6.91
C ASP A 254 -29.02 -30.24 -7.28
N MET A 255 -29.38 -29.14 -6.61
CA MET A 255 -30.58 -28.35 -6.93
C MET A 255 -30.44 -27.44 -8.16
N GLY A 256 -29.22 -27.30 -8.72
CA GLY A 256 -28.86 -26.32 -9.76
C GLY A 256 -29.11 -26.73 -11.23
N GLY A 257 -29.36 -28.01 -11.53
CA GLY A 257 -29.95 -28.45 -12.80
C GLY A 257 -29.19 -28.16 -14.12
N LYS A 258 -27.88 -27.98 -14.13
CA LYS A 258 -27.04 -28.02 -15.34
C LYS A 258 -25.80 -28.88 -15.11
N ASN A 259 -25.32 -29.57 -16.14
CA ASN A 259 -24.03 -30.27 -16.14
C ASN A 259 -22.91 -29.28 -15.76
N PHE A 260 -22.52 -29.32 -14.49
CA PHE A 260 -21.42 -28.55 -13.94
C PHE A 260 -20.11 -29.24 -14.33
N GLN A 261 -19.39 -28.71 -15.32
CA GLN A 261 -17.95 -28.91 -15.38
C GLN A 261 -17.33 -28.13 -14.22
N THR A 262 -17.13 -28.82 -13.10
CA THR A 262 -16.26 -28.32 -12.04
C THR A 262 -14.82 -28.45 -12.51
N LYS A 263 -14.07 -27.33 -12.52
CA LYS A 263 -12.64 -27.38 -12.26
C LYS A 263 -12.50 -28.03 -10.87
N ASN A 264 -12.15 -29.31 -10.85
CA ASN A 264 -12.29 -30.16 -9.67
C ASN A 264 -11.30 -29.81 -8.54
N PRO A 265 -11.75 -29.85 -7.28
CA PRO A 265 -10.89 -30.02 -6.11
C PRO A 265 -10.48 -31.49 -5.91
N LYS A 266 -9.27 -31.68 -5.37
CA LYS A 266 -8.56 -32.94 -5.10
C LYS A 266 -9.30 -33.93 -4.16
N LYS A 267 -9.37 -35.22 -4.54
CA LYS A 267 -8.84 -36.43 -3.82
C LYS A 267 -9.62 -37.74 -4.12
N GLY A 268 -8.90 -38.76 -4.60
CA GLY A 268 -8.93 -40.14 -4.05
C GLY A 268 -9.96 -41.19 -4.54
N ASN A 269 -9.68 -41.82 -5.69
CA ASN A 269 -9.89 -43.22 -6.15
C ASN A 269 -11.13 -44.07 -5.74
N MET A 270 -11.92 -44.49 -6.74
CA MET A 270 -12.10 -45.92 -7.10
C MET A 270 -12.53 -46.04 -8.59
N GLU A 271 -12.01 -47.07 -9.28
CA GLU A 271 -11.80 -47.24 -10.74
C GLU A 271 -13.11 -47.45 -11.54
N ILE A 272 -13.23 -47.38 -12.88
CA ILE A 272 -12.41 -47.83 -14.03
C ILE A 272 -12.82 -47.01 -15.29
N PRO A 273 -11.89 -46.59 -16.18
CA PRO A 273 -12.11 -46.89 -17.61
C PRO A 273 -10.84 -47.35 -18.33
N CYS A 274 -10.94 -48.46 -19.05
CA CYS A 274 -9.89 -49.06 -19.86
C CYS A 274 -9.53 -48.21 -21.09
N GLY A 275 -8.23 -48.02 -21.34
CA GLY A 275 -7.69 -47.74 -22.67
C GLY A 275 -6.64 -46.62 -22.76
N TYR A 276 -5.36 -47.01 -22.55
CA TYR A 276 -4.05 -46.35 -22.80
C TYR A 276 -3.97 -45.21 -23.85
N PRO A 277 -2.97 -44.29 -23.78
CA PRO A 277 -1.64 -44.45 -23.17
C PRO A 277 -1.23 -43.36 -22.15
N SER A 278 -0.23 -43.74 -21.35
CA SER A 278 0.38 -43.00 -20.25
C SER A 278 0.95 -41.62 -20.62
N MET A 279 0.49 -40.58 -19.92
CA MET A 279 1.23 -39.31 -19.72
C MET A 279 1.17 -38.92 -18.24
N SER A 280 2.33 -39.06 -17.59
CA SER A 280 2.80 -38.49 -16.32
C SER A 280 1.78 -37.78 -15.40
N GLN A 281 1.52 -38.39 -14.22
CA GLN A 281 0.95 -37.71 -13.06
C GLN A 281 1.78 -36.47 -12.71
N LYS A 282 1.27 -35.26 -12.99
CA LYS A 282 1.85 -34.02 -12.44
C LYS A 282 1.59 -34.01 -10.94
N GLN A 283 2.65 -34.16 -10.15
CA GLN A 283 2.62 -33.96 -8.72
C GLN A 283 2.31 -32.48 -8.45
N ASP A 284 1.25 -32.19 -7.69
CA ASP A 284 0.88 -30.82 -7.34
C ASP A 284 1.86 -30.26 -6.28
N ILE A 285 3.00 -29.74 -6.76
CA ILE A 285 3.92 -28.93 -5.96
C ILE A 285 3.26 -27.58 -5.70
N SER A 286 3.31 -27.10 -4.46
CA SER A 286 2.97 -25.72 -4.11
C SER A 286 4.17 -25.06 -3.44
N PHE A 287 4.38 -23.76 -3.66
CA PHE A 287 5.43 -23.02 -2.97
C PHE A 287 4.85 -22.05 -1.93
N GLU A 288 5.55 -21.92 -0.80
CA GLU A 288 5.46 -20.76 0.08
C GLU A 288 6.69 -19.89 -0.17
N ILE A 289 6.52 -18.80 -0.93
CA ILE A 289 7.61 -17.89 -1.27
C ILE A 289 7.62 -16.72 -0.28
N ILE A 290 8.77 -16.50 0.33
CA ILE A 290 9.00 -15.46 1.32
C ILE A 290 10.11 -14.54 0.82
N LEU A 291 9.81 -13.27 0.64
CA LEU A 291 10.81 -12.25 0.33
C LEU A 291 11.24 -11.59 1.64
N ALA A 292 12.46 -11.84 2.10
CA ALA A 292 12.90 -11.47 3.45
C ALA A 292 14.04 -10.44 3.43
N GLY A 293 13.83 -9.31 4.11
CA GLY A 293 14.90 -8.38 4.45
C GLY A 293 15.77 -8.93 5.58
N ILE A 294 17.08 -9.06 5.36
CA ILE A 294 18.01 -9.66 6.33
C ILE A 294 18.77 -8.63 7.19
N GLY A 295 18.44 -7.34 7.06
CA GLY A 295 19.21 -6.28 7.71
C GLY A 295 20.55 -6.03 7.00
N MET A 296 21.42 -5.26 7.66
CA MET A 296 22.62 -4.69 7.03
C MET A 296 23.78 -5.66 6.80
N GLY A 297 23.80 -6.80 7.49
CA GLY A 297 24.89 -7.77 7.35
C GLY A 297 25.00 -8.72 8.53
N HIS A 298 24.96 -8.22 9.76
CA HIS A 298 25.14 -9.11 10.92
C HIS A 298 23.88 -9.92 11.24
N ARG A 299 24.07 -11.17 11.68
CA ARG A 299 22.96 -12.09 12.03
C ARG A 299 22.06 -11.57 13.14
N ASN A 300 22.62 -10.84 14.11
CA ASN A 300 21.84 -10.21 15.18
C ASN A 300 20.92 -9.08 14.68
N GLY A 301 21.11 -8.62 13.44
CA GLY A 301 20.22 -7.67 12.77
C GLY A 301 19.01 -8.31 12.08
N LEU A 302 18.91 -9.65 12.08
CA LEU A 302 17.74 -10.36 11.57
C LEU A 302 16.55 -10.13 12.49
N THR A 303 15.39 -9.85 11.89
CA THR A 303 14.13 -9.91 12.64
C THR A 303 13.84 -11.37 13.03
N GLY A 304 13.15 -11.57 14.16
CA GLY A 304 12.82 -12.93 14.61
C GLY A 304 11.95 -13.73 13.62
N GLU A 305 11.19 -13.04 12.76
CA GLU A 305 10.44 -13.68 11.69
C GLU A 305 11.33 -14.09 10.51
N ALA A 306 12.24 -13.21 10.06
CA ALA A 306 13.18 -13.53 9.00
C ALA A 306 14.11 -14.68 9.40
N ALA A 307 14.61 -14.67 10.64
CA ALA A 307 15.46 -15.75 11.17
C ALA A 307 14.74 -17.10 11.15
N ARG A 308 13.50 -17.18 11.64
CA ARG A 308 12.68 -18.41 11.61
C ARG A 308 12.38 -18.85 10.17
N ALA A 309 12.04 -17.92 9.29
CA ALA A 309 11.79 -18.24 7.89
C ALA A 309 13.03 -18.88 7.22
N ILE A 310 14.23 -18.35 7.48
CA ILE A 310 15.50 -18.88 6.98
C ILE A 310 15.82 -20.26 7.56
N GLU A 311 15.52 -20.49 8.83
CA GLU A 311 15.73 -21.77 9.51
C GLU A 311 14.81 -22.87 8.98
N GLU A 312 13.53 -22.52 8.73
CA GLU A 312 12.50 -23.43 8.22
C GLU A 312 12.51 -23.57 6.69
N ALA A 313 13.36 -22.84 5.98
CA ALA A 313 13.41 -22.84 4.52
C ALA A 313 13.86 -24.21 3.99
N ASP A 314 13.20 -24.66 2.91
CA ASP A 314 13.74 -25.75 2.08
C ASP A 314 14.81 -25.21 1.13
N ILE A 315 14.60 -23.99 0.62
CA ILE A 315 15.42 -23.35 -0.43
C ILE A 315 15.68 -21.90 -0.06
N LEU A 316 16.94 -21.48 -0.17
CA LEU A 316 17.40 -20.11 -0.03
C LEU A 316 17.92 -19.57 -1.35
N LEU A 317 17.33 -18.46 -1.78
CA LEU A 317 17.71 -17.69 -2.96
C LEU A 317 18.17 -16.30 -2.52
N GLY A 318 19.00 -15.64 -3.33
CA GLY A 318 19.54 -14.32 -3.04
C GLY A 318 20.91 -14.09 -3.68
N ALA A 319 21.51 -12.93 -3.43
CA ALA A 319 22.89 -12.68 -3.84
C ALA A 319 23.86 -13.54 -3.01
N GLU A 320 24.97 -13.98 -3.62
CA GLU A 320 25.96 -14.88 -3.00
C GLU A 320 26.41 -14.39 -1.60
N ARG A 321 26.76 -13.10 -1.49
CA ARG A 321 27.13 -12.46 -0.21
C ARG A 321 26.07 -12.61 0.91
N MET A 322 24.79 -12.61 0.56
CA MET A 322 23.69 -12.69 1.52
C MET A 322 23.49 -14.12 2.01
N ILE A 323 23.53 -15.08 1.08
CA ILE A 323 23.32 -16.49 1.39
C ILE A 323 24.48 -17.08 2.20
N MET A 324 25.71 -16.60 1.98
CA MET A 324 26.87 -16.98 2.78
C MET A 324 26.79 -16.49 4.23
N THR A 325 26.10 -15.37 4.45
CA THR A 325 26.00 -14.75 5.77
C THR A 325 25.02 -15.48 6.70
N VAL A 326 24.04 -16.21 6.15
CA VAL A 326 23.03 -16.92 6.93
C VAL A 326 23.39 -18.40 7.16
N CYS A 327 23.19 -18.90 8.38
CA CYS A 327 23.27 -20.34 8.65
C CYS A 327 21.90 -20.98 8.43
N SER A 328 21.82 -21.93 7.51
CA SER A 328 20.62 -22.73 7.27
C SER A 328 21.02 -24.07 6.67
N LYS A 329 20.17 -25.07 6.88
CA LYS A 329 20.29 -26.41 6.27
C LYS A 329 19.63 -26.48 4.88
N ALA A 330 18.96 -25.40 4.46
CA ALA A 330 18.32 -25.27 3.16
C ALA A 330 19.32 -25.39 1.99
N GLU A 331 18.81 -25.80 0.83
CA GLU A 331 19.56 -25.72 -0.42
C GLU A 331 19.74 -24.24 -0.82
N LYS A 332 20.95 -23.87 -1.24
CA LYS A 332 21.36 -22.47 -1.41
C LYS A 332 21.72 -22.20 -2.87
N TYR A 333 21.07 -21.22 -3.50
CA TYR A 333 21.33 -20.86 -4.89
C TYR A 333 21.51 -19.34 -5.06
N PRO A 334 22.55 -18.87 -5.77
CA PRO A 334 22.85 -17.46 -5.95
C PRO A 334 21.94 -16.80 -7.01
N PHE A 335 20.62 -17.00 -6.90
CA PHE A 335 19.61 -16.39 -7.77
C PHE A 335 19.01 -15.18 -7.09
N TYR A 336 19.13 -14.00 -7.70
CA TYR A 336 18.69 -12.75 -7.11
C TYR A 336 17.62 -12.04 -7.96
N GLN A 337 17.72 -12.13 -9.28
CA GLN A 337 16.83 -11.45 -10.20
C GLN A 337 15.65 -12.34 -10.64
N ALA A 338 14.57 -11.71 -11.09
CA ALA A 338 13.36 -12.42 -11.51
C ALA A 338 13.64 -13.39 -12.68
N GLU A 339 14.54 -13.00 -13.58
CA GLU A 339 14.99 -13.75 -14.75
C GLU A 339 15.73 -15.03 -14.37
N GLN A 340 16.27 -15.11 -13.15
CA GLN A 340 16.93 -16.31 -12.62
C GLN A 340 15.95 -17.14 -11.78
N ILE A 341 15.18 -16.48 -10.91
CA ILE A 341 14.32 -17.12 -9.91
C ILE A 341 13.08 -17.74 -10.56
N ILE A 342 12.40 -17.04 -11.47
CA ILE A 342 11.14 -17.51 -12.07
C ILE A 342 11.36 -18.78 -12.90
N PRO A 343 12.35 -18.85 -13.82
CA PRO A 343 12.61 -20.09 -14.57
C PRO A 343 12.96 -21.25 -13.65
N TYR A 344 13.78 -21.02 -12.62
CA TYR A 344 14.12 -22.05 -11.64
C TYR A 344 12.88 -22.63 -10.94
N LEU A 345 11.95 -21.77 -10.49
CA LEU A 345 10.70 -22.23 -9.87
C LEU A 345 9.79 -22.98 -10.85
N HIS A 346 9.74 -22.57 -12.11
CA HIS A 346 8.98 -23.27 -13.16
C HIS A 346 9.56 -24.65 -13.46
N ASP A 347 10.89 -24.76 -13.54
CA ASP A 347 11.59 -26.02 -13.75
C ASP A 347 11.35 -26.97 -12.57
N MET A 348 11.39 -26.46 -11.34
CA MET A 348 11.06 -27.24 -10.14
C MET A 348 9.61 -27.71 -10.12
N GLN A 349 8.67 -26.85 -10.54
CA GLN A 349 7.25 -27.21 -10.60
C GLN A 349 6.97 -28.25 -11.71
N SER A 350 7.74 -28.21 -12.80
CA SER A 350 7.58 -29.09 -13.95
C SER A 350 8.36 -30.40 -13.83
N GLY A 351 9.44 -30.41 -13.06
CA GLY A 351 10.26 -31.57 -12.79
C GLY A 351 9.58 -32.54 -11.84
N ASN A 352 9.53 -33.83 -12.18
CA ASN A 352 9.02 -34.92 -11.33
C ASN A 352 9.93 -35.24 -10.13
N THR A 353 10.78 -34.31 -9.71
CA THR A 353 11.87 -34.54 -8.76
C THR A 353 11.42 -34.41 -7.31
N PHE A 354 10.30 -33.74 -7.02
CA PHE A 354 9.86 -33.44 -5.65
C PHE A 354 8.34 -33.52 -5.47
N THR A 355 7.91 -33.96 -4.28
CA THR A 355 6.50 -33.97 -3.85
C THR A 355 6.29 -33.08 -2.64
N GLY A 356 5.18 -32.31 -2.61
CA GLY A 356 4.72 -31.56 -1.44
C GLY A 356 4.87 -30.04 -1.53
N ASN A 357 4.62 -29.37 -0.40
CA ASN A 357 4.75 -27.92 -0.27
C ASN A 357 6.20 -27.55 0.05
N LYS A 358 6.78 -26.58 -0.65
CA LYS A 358 8.17 -26.14 -0.46
C LYS A 358 8.25 -24.69 0.00
N LYS A 359 9.00 -24.43 1.07
CA LYS A 359 9.25 -23.08 1.59
C LYS A 359 10.50 -22.51 0.93
N VAL A 360 10.31 -21.49 0.10
CA VAL A 360 11.38 -20.78 -0.63
C VAL A 360 11.56 -19.41 -0.02
N VAL A 361 12.76 -19.10 0.45
CA VAL A 361 13.08 -17.81 1.04
C VAL A 361 14.08 -17.07 0.15
N VAL A 362 13.70 -15.89 -0.33
CA VAL A 362 14.56 -15.01 -1.12
C VAL A 362 15.08 -13.89 -0.24
N LEU A 363 16.40 -13.78 -0.13
CA LEU A 363 17.07 -12.85 0.79
C LEU A 363 17.39 -11.51 0.10
N PHE A 364 17.08 -10.43 0.81
CA PHE A 364 17.41 -9.06 0.42
C PHE A 364 18.17 -8.34 1.53
N SER A 365 19.21 -7.58 1.18
CA SER A 365 19.92 -6.73 2.13
C SER A 365 19.03 -5.61 2.64
N GLY A 366 19.18 -5.28 3.92
CA GLY A 366 18.42 -4.24 4.59
C GLY A 366 16.96 -4.61 4.79
N ASP A 367 16.09 -3.65 4.52
CA ASP A 367 14.64 -3.83 4.59
C ASP A 367 14.07 -4.14 3.19
N SER A 368 13.17 -5.13 3.13
CA SER A 368 12.56 -5.56 1.87
C SER A 368 11.71 -4.48 1.20
N GLY A 369 11.15 -3.54 1.97
CA GLY A 369 10.33 -2.44 1.46
C GLY A 369 11.14 -1.20 1.07
N PHE A 370 12.46 -1.19 1.25
CA PHE A 370 13.24 0.05 1.21
C PHE A 370 14.47 -0.04 0.31
N TYR A 371 14.42 0.58 -0.87
CA TYR A 371 15.48 0.57 -1.89
C TYR A 371 16.06 -0.83 -2.18
N SER A 372 15.18 -1.84 -2.18
CA SER A 372 15.52 -3.26 -2.32
C SER A 372 15.10 -3.80 -3.69
N GLY A 373 15.78 -4.86 -4.17
CA GLY A 373 15.37 -5.65 -5.35
C GLY A 373 14.07 -6.46 -5.13
N CYS A 374 13.52 -6.43 -3.92
CA CYS A 374 12.31 -7.15 -3.55
C CYS A 374 11.08 -6.71 -4.34
N GLN A 375 10.89 -5.40 -4.59
CA GLN A 375 9.66 -4.90 -5.23
C GLN A 375 9.51 -5.40 -6.69
N PRO A 376 10.51 -5.28 -7.58
CA PRO A 376 10.40 -5.85 -8.93
C PRO A 376 10.14 -7.36 -8.94
N LEU A 377 10.82 -8.13 -8.06
CA LEU A 377 10.61 -9.58 -7.97
C LEU A 377 9.19 -9.91 -7.47
N ASN A 378 8.70 -9.17 -6.48
CA ASN A 378 7.35 -9.34 -5.95
C ASN A 378 6.29 -9.11 -7.04
N GLU A 379 6.43 -8.06 -7.86
CA GLU A 379 5.52 -7.80 -8.98
C GLU A 379 5.56 -8.92 -10.03
N ALA A 380 6.76 -9.37 -10.39
CA ALA A 380 6.92 -10.46 -11.36
C ALA A 380 6.33 -11.79 -10.85
N LEU A 381 6.61 -12.18 -9.61
CA LEU A 381 6.05 -13.39 -8.99
C LEU A 381 4.52 -13.30 -8.82
N LYS A 382 4.00 -12.15 -8.40
CA LYS A 382 2.54 -11.93 -8.33
C LYS A 382 1.88 -12.15 -9.68
N LYS A 383 2.50 -11.67 -10.76
CA LYS A 383 1.99 -11.87 -12.13
C LYS A 383 1.93 -13.37 -12.48
N GLU A 384 3.01 -14.11 -12.25
CA GLU A 384 3.06 -15.56 -12.50
C GLU A 384 2.01 -16.35 -11.69
N ILE A 385 1.81 -15.98 -10.42
CA ILE A 385 0.80 -16.58 -9.54
C ILE A 385 -0.62 -16.25 -10.02
N THR A 386 -0.90 -14.97 -10.29
CA THR A 386 -2.24 -14.50 -10.71
C THR A 386 -2.66 -15.10 -12.05
N GLU A 387 -1.70 -15.27 -12.97
CA GLU A 387 -1.93 -15.88 -14.29
C GLU A 387 -1.94 -17.42 -14.24
N GLY A 388 -1.80 -18.02 -13.04
CA GLY A 388 -1.90 -19.46 -12.83
C GLY A 388 -0.73 -20.27 -13.39
N ARG A 389 0.38 -19.62 -13.76
CA ARG A 389 1.59 -20.30 -14.24
C ARG A 389 2.41 -20.89 -13.10
N LEU A 390 2.36 -20.26 -11.92
CA LEU A 390 3.07 -20.71 -10.73
C LEU A 390 2.08 -20.95 -9.58
N ASN A 391 2.11 -22.15 -9.02
CA ASN A 391 1.30 -22.52 -7.85
C ASN A 391 2.05 -22.14 -6.57
N ALA A 392 1.92 -20.90 -6.14
CA ALA A 392 2.63 -20.38 -4.97
C ALA A 392 1.81 -19.38 -4.16
N SER A 393 2.11 -19.29 -2.87
CA SER A 393 1.76 -18.16 -2.01
C SER A 393 2.97 -17.24 -1.85
N LEU A 394 2.73 -15.95 -1.63
CA LEU A 394 3.78 -14.94 -1.54
C LEU A 394 3.57 -14.04 -0.33
N ARG A 395 4.61 -13.86 0.47
CA ARG A 395 4.65 -12.89 1.57
C ARG A 395 5.99 -12.17 1.65
N ILE A 396 5.99 -10.98 2.26
CA ILE A 396 7.18 -10.14 2.42
C ILE A 396 7.44 -9.98 3.92
N LEU A 397 8.68 -10.18 4.35
CA LEU A 397 9.13 -9.96 5.73
C LEU A 397 10.10 -8.77 5.78
N PRO A 398 9.82 -7.76 6.62
CA PRO A 398 10.67 -6.59 6.74
C PRO A 398 12.01 -6.93 7.42
N GLY A 399 12.97 -6.02 7.22
CA GLY A 399 14.29 -6.07 7.83
C GLY A 399 14.68 -4.72 8.43
N ILE A 400 15.91 -4.61 8.93
CA ILE A 400 16.43 -3.34 9.46
C ILE A 400 17.12 -2.58 8.32
N SER A 401 16.60 -1.40 7.96
CA SER A 401 17.21 -0.55 6.91
C SER A 401 18.49 0.15 7.39
N SER A 402 19.35 0.55 6.46
CA SER A 402 20.61 1.24 6.77
C SER A 402 20.36 2.58 7.43
N VAL A 403 19.28 3.23 7.02
CA VAL A 403 18.81 4.51 7.52
C VAL A 403 18.37 4.39 8.97
N ALA A 404 17.52 3.41 9.29
CA ALA A 404 17.10 3.18 10.67
C ALA A 404 18.28 2.81 11.57
N TYR A 405 19.20 1.99 11.07
CA TYR A 405 20.41 1.60 11.80
C TYR A 405 21.33 2.80 12.07
N LEU A 406 21.69 3.57 11.03
CA LEU A 406 22.54 4.75 11.18
C LEU A 406 21.89 5.80 12.09
N ALA A 407 20.59 6.05 11.92
CA ALA A 407 19.83 6.97 12.77
C ALA A 407 19.92 6.58 14.25
N SER A 408 19.82 5.28 14.56
CA SER A 408 20.01 4.76 15.93
C SER A 408 21.43 4.99 16.43
N CYS A 409 22.46 4.72 15.61
CA CYS A 409 23.85 4.95 15.98
C CYS A 409 24.16 6.41 16.32
N ILE A 410 23.54 7.36 15.62
CA ILE A 410 23.79 8.80 15.81
C ILE A 410 22.79 9.47 16.75
N GLY A 411 21.79 8.74 17.24
CA GLY A 411 20.74 9.26 18.12
C GLY A 411 19.77 10.23 17.45
N GLU A 412 19.51 10.06 16.14
CA GLU A 412 18.63 10.93 15.37
C GLU A 412 17.28 10.30 15.06
N SER A 413 16.23 11.13 15.09
CA SER A 413 14.96 10.78 14.48
C SER A 413 15.05 10.92 12.96
N TYR A 414 14.49 9.96 12.23
CA TYR A 414 14.49 9.98 10.76
C TYR A 414 13.11 10.25 10.15
N GLN A 415 12.04 10.44 10.95
CA GLN A 415 10.67 10.64 10.42
C GLN A 415 10.50 11.92 9.58
N ASP A 416 11.34 12.92 9.81
CA ASP A 416 11.35 14.23 9.16
C ASP A 416 12.51 14.38 8.17
N ALA A 417 13.31 13.32 8.00
CA ALA A 417 14.46 13.35 7.12
C ALA A 417 14.06 13.08 5.66
N ALA A 418 14.67 13.80 4.74
CA ALA A 418 14.64 13.44 3.32
C ALA A 418 15.51 12.20 3.12
N VAL A 419 15.03 11.18 2.41
CA VAL A 419 15.78 9.94 2.24
C VAL A 419 15.90 9.59 0.77
N TYR A 420 17.14 9.41 0.31
CA TYR A 420 17.45 9.13 -1.08
C TYR A 420 18.50 8.01 -1.21
N SER A 421 18.53 7.40 -2.39
CA SER A 421 19.57 6.45 -2.79
C SER A 421 20.26 6.95 -4.06
N THR A 422 21.60 7.01 -4.05
CA THR A 422 22.41 7.12 -5.28
C THR A 422 22.84 5.74 -5.76
N HIS A 423 22.63 4.69 -4.96
CA HIS A 423 22.98 3.34 -5.33
C HIS A 423 22.15 2.86 -6.53
N GLY A 424 22.81 2.68 -7.67
CA GLY A 424 22.22 2.16 -8.91
C GLY A 424 21.23 3.09 -9.61
N LYS A 425 21.07 4.34 -9.15
CA LYS A 425 20.19 5.35 -9.78
C LYS A 425 20.87 6.71 -9.81
N LYS A 426 20.71 7.45 -10.92
CA LYS A 426 21.15 8.84 -11.01
C LYS A 426 20.18 9.72 -10.20
N LEU A 427 20.64 10.21 -9.05
CA LEU A 427 19.89 11.19 -8.27
C LEU A 427 20.22 12.60 -8.76
N CYS A 428 19.29 13.19 -9.51
CA CYS A 428 19.41 14.57 -9.96
C CYS A 428 19.21 15.56 -8.80
N ASN A 429 19.85 16.72 -8.92
CA ASN A 429 19.65 17.89 -8.05
C ASN A 429 19.95 17.64 -6.56
N LEU A 430 20.87 16.72 -6.24
CA LEU A 430 21.20 16.36 -4.85
C LEU A 430 21.52 17.57 -3.96
N VAL A 431 22.32 18.52 -4.45
CA VAL A 431 22.65 19.75 -3.71
C VAL A 431 21.39 20.55 -3.38
N ARG A 432 20.51 20.78 -4.36
CA ARG A 432 19.23 21.48 -4.17
C ARG A 432 18.35 20.78 -3.13
N ARG A 433 18.29 19.44 -3.17
CA ARG A 433 17.54 18.63 -2.18
C ARG A 433 18.08 18.80 -0.77
N ILE A 434 19.40 18.83 -0.59
CA ILE A 434 20.05 19.06 0.71
C ILE A 434 19.87 20.52 1.16
N LYS A 435 19.90 21.50 0.23
CA LYS A 435 19.66 22.92 0.56
C LYS A 435 18.29 23.17 1.20
N SER A 436 17.27 22.41 0.80
CA SER A 436 15.91 22.54 1.33
C SER A 436 15.57 21.58 2.48
N SER A 437 16.51 20.74 2.91
CA SER A 437 16.25 19.66 3.88
C SER A 437 17.20 19.76 5.08
N PRO A 438 16.70 19.94 6.31
CA PRO A 438 17.54 19.98 7.51
C PRO A 438 18.29 18.67 7.76
N LYS A 439 17.64 17.54 7.44
CA LYS A 439 18.15 16.18 7.62
C LYS A 439 18.03 15.43 6.30
N THR A 440 19.11 14.81 5.84
CA THR A 440 19.08 13.99 4.63
C THR A 440 19.84 12.70 4.84
N PHE A 441 19.19 11.55 4.63
CA PHE A 441 19.83 10.25 4.56
C PHE A 441 20.08 9.84 3.11
N LEU A 442 21.23 9.24 2.89
CA LEU A 442 21.81 8.97 1.58
C LEU A 442 22.37 7.54 1.58
N ILE A 443 21.80 6.65 0.77
CA ILE A 443 22.32 5.30 0.55
C ILE A 443 23.27 5.32 -0.66
N MET A 444 24.54 5.01 -0.44
CA MET A 444 25.61 5.22 -1.41
C MET A 444 26.20 3.88 -1.88
N SER A 445 26.78 3.88 -3.08
CA SER A 445 27.39 2.67 -3.68
C SER A 445 28.79 2.38 -3.16
N GLY A 446 29.48 3.41 -2.64
CA GLY A 446 30.84 3.29 -2.14
C GLY A 446 31.48 4.65 -1.89
N VAL A 447 32.80 4.65 -1.67
CA VAL A 447 33.55 5.85 -1.28
C VAL A 447 33.49 6.95 -2.36
N LYS A 448 33.49 6.58 -3.64
CA LYS A 448 33.39 7.54 -4.75
C LYS A 448 32.14 8.42 -4.68
N ASP A 449 31.01 7.87 -4.24
CA ASP A 449 29.76 8.61 -4.08
C ASP A 449 29.87 9.65 -2.94
N ILE A 450 30.57 9.30 -1.85
CA ILE A 450 30.85 10.21 -0.75
C ILE A 450 31.81 11.34 -1.18
N ASN A 451 32.85 11.00 -1.95
CA ASN A 451 33.79 12.01 -2.44
C ASN A 451 33.10 12.99 -3.38
N GLN A 452 32.22 12.50 -4.27
CA GLN A 452 31.40 13.35 -5.14
C GLN A 452 30.40 14.20 -4.34
N LEU A 453 29.81 13.68 -3.26
CA LEU A 453 28.96 14.46 -2.35
C LEU A 453 29.76 15.62 -1.73
N GLY A 454 30.96 15.34 -1.22
CA GLY A 454 31.87 16.34 -0.66
C GLY A 454 32.23 17.44 -1.65
N GLU A 455 32.61 17.06 -2.87
CA GLU A 455 32.92 17.99 -3.96
C GLU A 455 31.73 18.89 -4.30
N ARG A 456 30.54 18.29 -4.50
CA ARG A 456 29.33 19.02 -4.86
C ARG A 456 28.91 20.01 -3.78
N LEU A 457 28.96 19.61 -2.51
CA LEU A 457 28.64 20.49 -1.39
C LEU A 457 29.67 21.61 -1.23
N THR A 458 30.95 21.33 -1.47
CA THR A 458 32.02 22.34 -1.43
C THR A 458 31.83 23.37 -2.53
N ASN A 459 31.59 22.94 -3.78
CA ASN A 459 31.34 23.83 -4.92
C ASN A 459 30.07 24.69 -4.72
N ALA A 460 29.07 24.15 -4.02
CA ALA A 460 27.84 24.87 -3.67
C ALA A 460 27.97 25.82 -2.47
N GLY A 461 29.17 25.94 -1.87
CA GLY A 461 29.41 26.78 -0.70
C GLY A 461 28.80 26.24 0.61
N MET A 462 28.45 24.96 0.66
CA MET A 462 27.78 24.30 1.80
C MET A 462 28.78 23.68 2.79
N GLN A 463 29.91 24.33 3.04
CA GLN A 463 31.00 23.80 3.88
C GLN A 463 30.60 23.58 5.35
N LYS A 464 29.52 24.23 5.81
CA LYS A 464 29.01 24.10 7.19
C LYS A 464 28.05 22.92 7.38
N CYS A 465 27.79 22.13 6.35
CA CYS A 465 27.04 20.88 6.50
C CYS A 465 27.87 19.88 7.30
N GLU A 466 27.26 19.25 8.29
CA GLU A 466 27.85 18.11 9.00
C GLU A 466 27.46 16.83 8.24
N ILE A 467 28.45 16.03 7.88
CA ILE A 467 28.25 14.77 7.16
C ILE A 467 28.67 13.64 8.11
N ILE A 468 27.76 12.72 8.40
CA ILE A 468 28.06 11.54 9.21
C ILE A 468 27.99 10.32 8.31
N THR A 469 29.12 9.62 8.16
CA THR A 469 29.19 8.39 7.38
C THR A 469 29.02 7.19 8.30
N GLY A 470 28.24 6.22 7.86
CA GLY A 470 28.16 4.87 8.41
C GLY A 470 28.83 3.92 7.43
N TYR A 471 30.05 3.52 7.73
CA TYR A 471 30.84 2.57 6.97
C TYR A 471 30.57 1.15 7.48
N GLN A 472 30.25 0.23 6.57
CA GLN A 472 30.04 -1.20 6.86
C GLN A 472 29.16 -1.43 8.10
N LEU A 473 28.00 -0.75 8.15
CA LEU A 473 27.09 -0.84 9.29
C LEU A 473 26.71 -2.29 9.61
N SER A 474 26.71 -2.61 10.90
CA SER A 474 26.57 -3.94 11.50
C SER A 474 27.73 -4.93 11.32
N TYR A 475 28.69 -4.69 10.42
CA TYR A 475 29.86 -5.58 10.27
C TYR A 475 30.92 -5.32 11.36
N GLU A 476 31.93 -6.20 11.46
CA GLU A 476 33.01 -6.07 12.46
C GLU A 476 33.80 -4.76 12.28
N GLU A 477 34.00 -4.33 11.04
CA GLU A 477 34.72 -3.12 10.67
C GLU A 477 33.85 -1.85 10.71
N GLN A 478 32.68 -1.91 11.34
CA GLN A 478 31.76 -0.79 11.41
C GLN A 478 32.46 0.48 11.93
N ARG A 479 32.28 1.59 11.21
CA ARG A 479 32.66 2.93 11.68
C ARG A 479 31.52 3.90 11.46
N VAL A 480 31.32 4.79 12.42
CA VAL A 480 30.37 5.92 12.33
C VAL A 480 31.15 7.19 12.61
N GLU A 481 31.44 7.96 11.56
CA GLU A 481 32.42 9.04 11.60
C GLU A 481 31.81 10.35 11.09
N LYS A 482 32.25 11.46 11.67
CA LYS A 482 31.84 12.81 11.29
C LYS A 482 32.87 13.43 10.37
N HIS A 483 32.40 14.12 9.34
CA HIS A 483 33.21 14.76 8.33
C HIS A 483 32.60 16.10 7.90
N THR A 484 33.48 16.98 7.46
CA THR A 484 33.18 18.14 6.64
C THR A 484 33.10 17.73 5.15
N PRO A 485 32.49 18.54 4.27
CA PRO A 485 32.49 18.28 2.84
C PRO A 485 33.89 18.08 2.23
N VAL A 486 34.90 18.78 2.74
CA VAL A 486 36.29 18.65 2.26
C VAL A 486 36.89 17.32 2.70
N GLU A 487 36.73 16.93 3.96
CA GLU A 487 37.22 15.64 4.48
C GLU A 487 36.56 14.45 3.76
N CYS A 488 35.29 14.57 3.36
CA CYS A 488 34.63 13.55 2.54
C CYS A 488 35.34 13.30 1.21
N MET A 489 36.02 14.28 0.62
CA MET A 489 36.76 14.10 -0.64
C MET A 489 38.05 13.29 -0.47
N GLU A 490 38.56 13.20 0.76
CA GLU A 490 39.82 12.55 1.10
C GLU A 490 39.65 11.08 1.51
N LEU A 491 38.42 10.61 1.68
CA LEU A 491 38.11 9.22 2.02
C LEU A 491 38.55 8.26 0.91
N LYS A 492 39.11 7.11 1.32
CA LYS A 492 39.70 6.10 0.42
C LYS A 492 39.22 4.68 0.67
N ASP A 493 38.64 4.40 1.84
CA ASP A 493 38.28 3.04 2.22
C ASP A 493 37.09 2.55 1.37
N GLU A 494 37.31 1.53 0.55
CA GLU A 494 36.27 0.94 -0.30
C GLU A 494 35.34 0.05 0.53
N GLY A 495 34.03 0.20 0.35
CA GLY A 495 33.02 -0.56 1.08
C GLY A 495 31.62 0.03 0.97
N LEU A 496 30.70 -0.46 1.79
CA LEU A 496 29.32 0.03 1.83
C LEU A 496 29.23 1.28 2.71
N TYR A 497 28.61 2.33 2.19
CA TYR A 497 28.38 3.58 2.91
C TYR A 497 26.90 3.94 2.95
N THR A 498 26.46 4.38 4.13
CA THR A 498 25.24 5.18 4.29
C THR A 498 25.63 6.50 4.93
N CYS A 499 25.03 7.59 4.49
CA CYS A 499 25.41 8.93 4.89
C CYS A 499 24.20 9.67 5.47
N PHE A 500 24.44 10.43 6.53
CA PHE A 500 23.51 11.40 7.08
C PHE A 500 24.12 12.80 6.91
N VAL A 501 23.38 13.70 6.26
CA VAL A 501 23.77 15.10 6.11
C VAL A 501 22.84 15.95 6.97
N ARG A 502 23.45 16.72 7.88
CA ARG A 502 22.77 17.76 8.63
C ARG A 502 23.08 19.11 8.01
N ASN A 503 22.05 19.79 7.54
CA ASN A 503 22.16 21.15 7.02
C ASN A 503 21.55 22.14 8.04
N PRO A 504 22.37 22.80 8.88
CA PRO A 504 21.86 23.75 9.87
C PRO A 504 21.32 25.05 9.24
N TYR A 505 21.57 25.28 7.95
CA TYR A 505 21.10 26.44 7.19
C TYR A 505 20.10 26.03 6.10
N ALA A 506 19.36 24.94 6.32
CA ALA A 506 18.33 24.50 5.38
C ALA A 506 17.33 25.64 5.15
N MET A 507 17.21 26.02 3.88
CA MET A 507 16.29 27.08 3.48
C MET A 507 14.88 26.51 3.41
N GLN A 508 13.89 27.31 3.81
CA GLN A 508 12.51 26.95 3.56
C GLN A 508 12.28 26.83 2.05
N ARG A 509 11.73 25.70 1.63
CA ARG A 509 11.37 25.51 0.23
C ARG A 509 10.28 26.50 -0.13
N ARG A 510 10.52 27.32 -1.15
CA ARG A 510 9.47 28.11 -1.77
C ARG A 510 8.46 27.17 -2.44
N LEU A 511 7.21 27.23 -2.00
CA LEU A 511 6.13 26.38 -2.52
C LEU A 511 5.45 26.95 -3.77
N THR A 512 5.47 28.28 -3.91
CA THR A 512 4.99 28.98 -5.11
C THR A 512 6.06 28.92 -6.20
N HIS A 513 5.69 28.61 -7.44
CA HIS A 513 6.52 28.91 -8.61
C HIS A 513 6.67 30.45 -8.78
N GLY A 514 7.64 30.91 -9.59
CA GLY A 514 7.84 32.33 -9.89
C GLY A 514 9.24 32.87 -9.60
N ILE A 515 10.26 32.44 -10.32
CA ILE A 515 11.63 33.00 -10.23
C ILE A 515 11.62 34.41 -10.80
N ALA A 516 12.07 35.40 -10.04
CA ALA A 516 12.04 36.79 -10.51
C ALA A 516 12.99 37.03 -11.70
N ASP A 517 12.61 37.91 -12.63
CA ASP A 517 13.40 38.23 -13.84
C ASP A 517 14.87 38.61 -13.52
N GLY A 518 15.09 39.30 -12.39
CA GLY A 518 16.42 39.74 -11.94
C GLY A 518 17.32 38.62 -11.41
N GLN A 519 16.78 37.42 -11.18
CA GLN A 519 17.56 36.28 -10.71
C GLN A 519 18.22 35.50 -11.85
N PHE A 520 17.80 35.69 -13.09
CA PHE A 520 18.48 35.08 -14.24
C PHE A 520 19.75 35.86 -14.60
N ILE A 521 20.77 35.13 -15.03
CA ILE A 521 21.88 35.73 -15.77
C ILE A 521 21.30 36.18 -17.11
N ARG A 522 21.52 37.45 -17.45
CA ARG A 522 20.93 38.10 -18.61
C ARG A 522 22.00 38.69 -19.51
N ASP A 523 21.72 38.66 -20.81
CA ASP A 523 22.45 39.35 -21.85
C ASP A 523 21.44 39.93 -22.87
N LYS A 524 21.83 40.12 -24.13
CA LYS A 524 20.97 40.58 -25.23
C LYS A 524 19.91 39.56 -25.67
N VAL A 525 19.98 38.33 -25.20
CA VAL A 525 19.04 37.25 -25.55
C VAL A 525 17.65 37.53 -24.97
N PRO A 526 16.57 37.47 -25.78
CA PRO A 526 15.20 37.67 -25.30
C PRO A 526 14.78 36.66 -24.23
N MET A 527 13.93 37.10 -23.30
CA MET A 527 13.46 36.31 -22.16
C MET A 527 11.95 36.44 -21.99
N THR A 528 11.29 35.31 -21.71
CA THR A 528 9.90 35.30 -21.23
C THR A 528 9.84 35.87 -19.82
N LYS A 529 9.16 37.01 -19.67
CA LYS A 529 9.01 37.76 -18.41
C LYS A 529 8.26 36.94 -17.36
N GLU A 530 8.59 37.15 -16.09
CA GLU A 530 8.04 36.48 -14.91
C GLU A 530 6.53 36.19 -14.99
N GLU A 531 5.66 37.18 -15.11
CA GLU A 531 4.20 36.98 -15.09
C GLU A 531 3.71 36.18 -16.31
N ILE A 532 4.32 36.39 -17.47
CA ILE A 532 4.01 35.65 -18.70
C ILE A 532 4.44 34.20 -18.55
N ARG A 533 5.68 33.98 -18.08
CA ARG A 533 6.29 32.68 -17.87
C ARG A 533 5.49 31.83 -16.89
N GLU A 534 5.07 32.43 -15.79
CA GLU A 534 4.23 31.80 -14.77
C GLU A 534 2.91 31.29 -15.34
N ILE A 535 2.21 32.12 -16.12
CA ILE A 535 0.95 31.71 -16.76
C ILE A 535 1.21 30.65 -17.84
N SER A 536 2.27 30.78 -18.65
CA SER A 536 2.63 29.76 -19.66
C SER A 536 2.88 28.39 -19.01
N ILE A 537 3.61 28.36 -17.89
CA ILE A 537 3.88 27.13 -17.14
C ILE A 537 2.60 26.57 -16.51
N CYS A 538 1.76 27.44 -15.95
CA CYS A 538 0.43 27.03 -15.47
C CYS A 538 -0.40 26.38 -16.58
N LYS A 539 -0.37 26.93 -17.79
CA LYS A 539 -1.11 26.40 -18.95
C LYS A 539 -0.55 25.07 -19.46
N LEU A 540 0.71 24.74 -19.17
CA LEU A 540 1.28 23.40 -19.46
C LEU A 540 0.64 22.30 -18.62
N ARG A 541 0.11 22.59 -17.42
CA ARG A 541 -0.55 21.60 -16.54
C ARG A 541 0.33 20.37 -16.25
N LEU A 542 1.60 20.63 -15.96
CA LEU A 542 2.62 19.60 -15.72
C LEU A 542 2.23 18.65 -14.59
N ARG A 543 2.67 17.40 -14.73
CA ARG A 543 2.51 16.32 -13.74
C ARG A 543 3.88 15.74 -13.41
N ASP A 544 3.96 14.97 -12.32
CA ASP A 544 5.18 14.24 -11.97
C ASP A 544 5.65 13.35 -13.13
N GLY A 545 6.96 13.29 -13.34
CA GLY A 545 7.57 12.53 -14.44
C GLY A 545 7.43 13.17 -15.83
N ALA A 546 6.93 14.40 -15.95
CA ALA A 546 6.80 15.05 -17.24
C ALA A 546 8.16 15.21 -17.94
N VAL A 547 8.19 14.86 -19.23
CA VAL A 547 9.29 15.20 -20.15
C VAL A 547 8.83 16.39 -20.99
N VAL A 548 9.57 17.49 -20.93
CA VAL A 548 9.20 18.78 -21.53
C VAL A 548 10.25 19.22 -22.53
N TYR A 549 9.83 19.61 -23.73
CA TYR A 549 10.68 20.33 -24.68
C TYR A 549 10.41 21.84 -24.55
N ASP A 550 11.45 22.62 -24.31
CA ASP A 550 11.42 24.08 -24.37
C ASP A 550 12.08 24.53 -25.68
N ILE A 551 11.27 24.86 -26.68
CA ILE A 551 11.69 25.16 -28.04
C ILE A 551 11.84 26.67 -28.24
N GLY A 552 13.02 27.07 -28.72
CA GLY A 552 13.39 28.48 -28.78
C GLY A 552 13.57 29.03 -27.37
N SER A 553 14.34 28.29 -26.55
CA SER A 553 14.45 28.50 -25.11
C SER A 553 15.05 29.86 -24.73
N GLY A 554 15.80 30.51 -25.64
CA GLY A 554 16.36 31.84 -25.42
C GLY A 554 17.28 31.88 -24.20
N THR A 555 16.91 32.63 -23.15
CA THR A 555 17.69 32.65 -21.89
C THR A 555 17.58 31.37 -21.04
N GLY A 556 16.66 30.46 -21.38
CA GLY A 556 16.36 29.27 -20.57
C GLY A 556 15.40 29.53 -19.41
N SER A 557 14.82 30.72 -19.28
CA SER A 557 14.03 31.08 -18.09
C SER A 557 12.83 30.16 -17.86
N VAL A 558 12.17 29.71 -18.92
CA VAL A 558 11.04 28.77 -18.85
C VAL A 558 11.56 27.36 -18.53
N ALA A 559 12.57 26.85 -19.25
CA ALA A 559 13.17 25.55 -18.95
C ALA A 559 13.64 25.40 -17.49
N ILE A 560 14.36 26.40 -16.98
CA ILE A 560 14.88 26.43 -15.60
C ILE A 560 13.74 26.41 -14.59
N GLU A 561 12.69 27.19 -14.83
CA GLU A 561 11.57 27.23 -13.91
C GLU A 561 10.79 25.92 -13.90
N ILE A 562 10.52 25.35 -15.07
CA ILE A 562 9.87 24.04 -15.22
C ILE A 562 10.67 22.95 -14.47
N ALA A 563 11.98 22.88 -14.71
CA ALA A 563 12.85 21.93 -14.05
C ALA A 563 12.96 22.15 -12.53
N GLY A 564 12.74 23.38 -12.07
CA GLY A 564 12.75 23.75 -10.66
C GLY A 564 11.48 23.35 -9.88
N ILE A 565 10.37 23.04 -10.57
CA ILE A 565 9.09 22.64 -9.94
C ILE A 565 9.24 21.30 -9.24
N SER A 566 9.76 20.30 -9.95
CA SER A 566 9.97 18.94 -9.45
C SER A 566 11.23 18.35 -10.06
N ASP A 567 12.00 17.64 -9.23
CA ASP A 567 13.22 16.94 -9.66
C ASP A 567 12.92 15.73 -10.56
N ASP A 568 11.66 15.29 -10.63
CA ASP A 568 11.20 14.18 -11.47
C ASP A 568 10.84 14.64 -12.90
N ILE A 569 10.77 15.96 -13.14
CA ILE A 569 10.54 16.53 -14.48
C ILE A 569 11.88 16.60 -15.21
N GLN A 570 11.89 16.20 -16.49
CA GLN A 570 13.05 16.35 -17.37
C GLN A 570 12.76 17.41 -18.44
N VAL A 571 13.68 18.34 -18.64
CA VAL A 571 13.52 19.43 -19.61
C VAL A 571 14.63 19.38 -20.65
N TYR A 572 14.25 19.48 -21.91
CA TYR A 572 15.17 19.62 -23.04
C TYR A 572 15.02 21.04 -23.60
N ALA A 573 15.99 21.89 -23.31
CA ALA A 573 16.04 23.27 -23.79
C ALA A 573 16.70 23.30 -25.17
N VAL A 574 15.91 23.48 -26.22
CA VAL A 574 16.34 23.46 -27.62
C VAL A 574 16.53 24.88 -28.10
N GLU A 575 17.75 25.19 -28.54
CA GLU A 575 18.13 26.52 -29.00
C GLU A 575 19.23 26.43 -30.06
N GLN A 576 19.14 27.24 -31.11
CA GLN A 576 20.07 27.21 -32.24
C GLN A 576 21.19 28.24 -32.10
N LYS A 577 20.98 29.32 -31.34
CA LYS A 577 21.98 30.38 -31.19
C LYS A 577 22.99 30.02 -30.10
N HIS A 578 24.25 29.90 -30.48
CA HIS A 578 25.35 29.55 -29.57
C HIS A 578 25.44 30.46 -28.32
N GLU A 579 25.20 31.77 -28.48
CA GLU A 579 25.17 32.72 -27.35
C GLU A 579 24.05 32.41 -26.35
N ALA A 580 22.89 31.97 -26.84
CA ALA A 580 21.74 31.61 -26.02
C ALA A 580 21.94 30.25 -25.35
N VAL A 581 22.47 29.26 -26.06
CA VAL A 581 22.91 27.95 -25.51
C VAL A 581 23.87 28.16 -24.33
N SER A 582 24.90 28.99 -24.53
CA SER A 582 25.87 29.34 -23.48
C SER A 582 25.20 30.00 -22.27
N LEU A 583 24.16 30.80 -22.48
CA LEU A 583 23.42 31.47 -21.41
C LEU A 583 22.52 30.50 -20.64
N ILE A 584 21.88 29.55 -21.33
CA ILE A 584 21.08 28.50 -20.71
C ILE A 584 21.97 27.65 -19.79
N GLU A 585 23.16 27.24 -20.24
CA GLU A 585 24.11 26.47 -19.40
C GLU A 585 24.52 27.24 -18.15
N LYS A 586 24.86 28.54 -18.27
CA LYS A 586 25.17 29.38 -17.10
C LYS A 586 24.01 29.48 -16.11
N ASN A 587 22.78 29.64 -16.61
CA ASN A 587 21.60 29.68 -15.73
C ASN A 587 21.34 28.31 -15.09
N LYS A 588 21.47 27.22 -15.84
CA LYS A 588 21.34 25.84 -15.35
C LYS A 588 22.32 25.53 -14.23
N GLU A 589 23.57 25.95 -14.38
CA GLU A 589 24.59 25.85 -13.32
C GLU A 589 24.22 26.69 -12.11
N LYS A 590 23.86 27.97 -12.31
CA LYS A 590 23.48 28.89 -11.22
C LYS A 590 22.33 28.36 -10.37
N PHE A 591 21.32 27.73 -10.98
CA PHE A 591 20.16 27.18 -10.30
C PHE A 591 20.32 25.70 -9.86
N GLU A 592 21.48 25.09 -10.15
CA GLU A 592 21.85 23.71 -9.78
C GLU A 592 20.88 22.65 -10.33
N LEU A 593 20.45 22.81 -11.58
CA LEU A 593 19.46 21.94 -12.22
C LEU A 593 20.11 20.98 -13.20
N GLN A 594 20.28 19.74 -12.77
CA GLN A 594 20.81 18.63 -13.57
C GLN A 594 19.75 17.97 -14.46
N ASN A 595 18.47 18.26 -14.22
CA ASN A 595 17.32 17.80 -15.01
C ASN A 595 16.97 18.71 -16.21
N VAL A 596 17.89 19.60 -16.60
CA VAL A 596 17.84 20.37 -17.83
C VAL A 596 18.96 19.90 -18.77
N THR A 597 18.58 19.45 -19.96
CA THR A 597 19.52 19.11 -21.05
C THR A 597 19.45 20.20 -22.10
N VAL A 598 20.57 20.85 -22.38
CA VAL A 598 20.65 21.87 -23.43
C VAL A 598 20.97 21.18 -24.75
N VAL A 599 20.19 21.48 -25.77
CA VAL A 599 20.30 20.89 -27.11
C VAL A 599 20.55 22.03 -28.08
N GLU A 600 21.80 22.12 -28.55
CA GLU A 600 22.18 23.07 -29.60
C GLU A 600 21.72 22.53 -30.96
N GLY A 601 20.73 23.18 -31.56
CA GLY A 601 20.16 22.75 -32.82
C GLY A 601 18.81 23.38 -33.14
N GLU A 602 18.29 23.07 -34.33
CA GLU A 602 16.96 23.50 -34.75
C GLU A 602 15.89 22.50 -34.30
N ALA A 603 14.72 22.98 -33.89
CA ALA A 603 13.65 22.10 -33.42
C ALA A 603 13.07 21.17 -34.50
N THR A 604 13.23 21.50 -35.78
CA THR A 604 12.83 20.63 -36.89
C THR A 604 13.80 19.45 -37.09
N GLU A 605 15.02 19.53 -36.55
CA GLU A 605 16.07 18.53 -36.71
C GLU A 605 16.64 18.09 -35.35
N GLY A 606 16.33 16.86 -34.91
CA GLY A 606 17.00 16.26 -33.75
C GLY A 606 16.08 15.94 -32.56
N LEU A 607 14.83 16.41 -32.55
CA LEU A 607 13.87 16.05 -31.50
C LEU A 607 13.56 14.54 -31.44
N SER A 608 13.69 13.83 -32.56
CA SER A 608 13.45 12.38 -32.66
C SER A 608 14.50 11.52 -31.94
N ARG A 609 15.67 12.08 -31.62
CA ARG A 609 16.73 11.39 -30.87
C ARG A 609 16.60 11.55 -29.35
N LEU A 610 15.71 12.44 -28.92
CA LEU A 610 15.47 12.75 -27.52
C LEU A 610 14.36 11.84 -26.95
N PRO A 611 14.31 11.64 -25.62
CA PRO A 611 13.24 10.87 -24.98
C PRO A 611 11.86 11.44 -25.27
N MET A 612 10.87 10.56 -25.49
CA MET A 612 9.50 10.94 -25.85
C MET A 612 8.92 12.00 -24.92
N ALA A 613 8.71 13.21 -25.45
CA ALA A 613 8.13 14.32 -24.69
C ALA A 613 6.65 14.12 -24.41
N THR A 614 6.23 14.57 -23.23
CA THR A 614 4.82 14.64 -22.81
C THR A 614 4.23 16.04 -23.02
N HIS A 615 5.09 17.06 -22.98
CA HIS A 615 4.71 18.45 -23.11
C HIS A 615 5.72 19.21 -23.97
N ALA A 616 5.28 20.28 -24.62
CA ALA A 616 6.17 21.22 -25.29
C ALA A 616 5.76 22.67 -24.98
N PHE A 617 6.76 23.50 -24.72
CA PHE A 617 6.62 24.94 -24.73
C PHE A 617 7.37 25.50 -25.94
N ILE A 618 6.74 26.41 -26.67
CA ILE A 618 7.32 27.06 -27.85
C ILE A 618 7.40 28.56 -27.57
N GLY A 619 8.60 29.03 -27.24
CA GLY A 619 8.92 30.44 -27.05
C GLY A 619 9.38 31.13 -28.33
N GLY A 620 9.95 30.38 -29.27
CA GLY A 620 10.36 30.88 -30.57
C GLY A 620 10.32 29.79 -31.64
N SER A 621 9.60 30.06 -32.73
CA SER A 621 9.46 29.12 -33.86
C SER A 621 10.36 29.42 -35.05
N GLY A 622 10.96 30.62 -35.10
CA GLY A 622 11.73 31.07 -36.27
C GLY A 622 10.90 31.11 -37.57
N GLY A 623 9.57 31.26 -37.48
CA GLY A 623 8.65 31.22 -38.61
C GLY A 623 8.31 29.79 -39.11
N ARG A 624 8.67 28.75 -38.33
CA ARG A 624 8.47 27.34 -38.69
C ARG A 624 7.50 26.63 -37.73
N LEU A 625 6.51 27.34 -37.16
CA LEU A 625 5.64 26.77 -36.12
C LEU A 625 4.93 25.51 -36.59
N LYS A 626 4.39 25.54 -37.82
CA LYS A 626 3.69 24.40 -38.41
C LYS A 626 4.57 23.15 -38.50
N GLU A 627 5.81 23.30 -38.94
CA GLU A 627 6.77 22.19 -39.07
C GLU A 627 7.12 21.61 -37.69
N ILE A 628 7.39 22.49 -36.71
CA ILE A 628 7.67 22.09 -35.32
C ILE A 628 6.51 21.27 -34.74
N LEU A 629 5.27 21.71 -34.93
CA LEU A 629 4.11 20.99 -34.40
C LEU A 629 3.89 19.63 -35.07
N VAL A 630 4.16 19.52 -36.38
CA VAL A 630 4.14 18.23 -37.08
C VAL A 630 5.16 17.27 -36.46
N SER A 631 6.39 17.72 -36.21
CA SER A 631 7.43 16.92 -35.55
C SER A 631 7.04 16.52 -34.13
N LEU A 632 6.48 17.44 -33.33
CA LEU A 632 6.03 17.15 -31.97
C LEU A 632 4.91 16.11 -31.93
N ARG A 633 3.96 16.19 -32.87
CA ARG A 633 2.85 15.23 -32.99
C ARG A 633 3.35 13.82 -33.33
N GLN A 634 4.38 13.70 -34.17
CA GLN A 634 5.01 12.42 -34.48
C GLN A 634 5.69 11.78 -33.26
N ILE A 635 6.24 12.61 -32.37
CA ILE A 635 6.89 12.15 -31.14
C ILE A 635 5.86 11.66 -30.13
N ASN A 636 4.80 12.44 -29.90
CA ASN A 636 3.72 12.05 -29.03
C ASN A 636 2.37 12.63 -29.49
N PRO A 637 1.43 11.80 -29.95
CA PRO A 637 0.13 12.25 -30.45
C PRO A 637 -0.84 12.71 -29.35
N ASN A 638 -0.45 12.62 -28.07
CA ASN A 638 -1.22 13.08 -26.91
C ASN A 638 -0.48 14.18 -26.13
N MET A 639 0.48 14.85 -26.77
CA MET A 639 1.27 15.92 -26.15
C MET A 639 0.42 17.15 -25.86
N ARG A 640 0.67 17.80 -24.72
CA ARG A 640 0.15 19.14 -24.43
C ARG A 640 1.15 20.21 -24.83
N VAL A 641 0.72 21.19 -25.61
CA VAL A 641 1.58 22.23 -26.19
C VAL A 641 1.14 23.60 -25.69
N VAL A 642 2.11 24.45 -25.35
CA VAL A 642 1.90 25.87 -25.06
C VAL A 642 2.79 26.71 -25.97
N VAL A 643 2.20 27.69 -26.65
CA VAL A 643 2.88 28.62 -27.56
C VAL A 643 2.69 30.04 -27.07
N ASN A 644 3.79 30.78 -26.93
CA ASN A 644 3.74 32.22 -26.70
C ASN A 644 3.94 32.97 -28.02
N ALA A 645 3.05 33.89 -28.32
CA ALA A 645 3.08 34.69 -29.55
C ALA A 645 2.98 36.19 -29.25
N VAL A 646 3.84 36.97 -29.90
CA VAL A 646 3.86 38.45 -29.81
C VAL A 646 3.57 39.09 -31.16
N SER A 647 4.01 38.47 -32.27
CA SER A 647 3.79 38.99 -33.62
C SER A 647 2.46 38.50 -34.20
N MET A 648 1.88 39.28 -35.13
CA MET A 648 0.64 38.88 -35.79
C MET A 648 0.82 37.63 -36.66
N GLU A 649 1.98 37.46 -37.27
CA GLU A 649 2.31 36.31 -38.11
C GLU A 649 2.18 35.00 -37.33
N THR A 650 2.76 34.93 -36.12
CA THR A 650 2.62 33.75 -35.25
C THR A 650 1.18 33.52 -34.81
N ILE A 651 0.40 34.58 -34.56
CA ILE A 651 -1.02 34.45 -34.22
C ILE A 651 -1.83 33.88 -35.39
N CYS A 652 -1.54 34.32 -36.63
CA CYS A 652 -2.16 33.78 -37.83
C CYS A 652 -1.83 32.30 -38.03
N GLU A 653 -0.56 31.90 -37.84
CA GLU A 653 -0.14 30.49 -37.88
C GLU A 653 -0.87 29.66 -36.82
N ILE A 654 -0.95 30.14 -35.58
CA ILE A 654 -1.69 29.47 -34.49
C ILE A 654 -3.15 29.25 -34.89
N ARG A 655 -3.84 30.27 -35.43
CA ARG A 655 -5.25 30.13 -35.86
C ARG A 655 -5.43 29.03 -36.90
N GLU A 656 -4.53 28.93 -37.87
CA GLU A 656 -4.60 27.91 -38.92
C GLU A 656 -4.39 26.50 -38.33
N ILE A 657 -3.48 26.38 -37.38
CA ILE A 657 -3.17 25.14 -36.67
C ILE A 657 -4.35 24.71 -35.79
N LEU A 658 -4.93 25.61 -35.00
CA LEU A 658 -6.07 25.31 -34.13
C LEU A 658 -7.32 24.89 -34.91
N SER A 659 -7.39 25.23 -36.20
CA SER A 659 -8.47 24.78 -37.08
C SER A 659 -8.30 23.33 -37.57
N MET A 660 -7.26 22.60 -37.14
CA MET A 660 -7.04 21.20 -37.49
C MET A 660 -7.90 20.26 -36.63
N ASP A 661 -8.47 19.21 -37.24
CA ASP A 661 -9.41 18.26 -36.61
C ASP A 661 -8.85 17.48 -35.39
N ASP A 662 -7.54 17.49 -35.21
CA ASP A 662 -6.80 16.73 -34.20
C ASP A 662 -6.33 17.58 -33.02
N ILE A 663 -6.80 18.81 -32.89
CA ILE A 663 -6.54 19.65 -31.72
C ILE A 663 -7.77 19.69 -30.81
N ILE A 664 -7.55 19.52 -29.51
CA ILE A 664 -8.59 19.56 -28.49
C ILE A 664 -8.15 20.39 -27.29
N LYS A 665 -9.14 20.80 -26.46
CA LYS A 665 -8.93 21.55 -25.21
C LYS A 665 -8.08 22.82 -25.40
N GLU A 666 -8.36 23.52 -26.49
CA GLU A 666 -7.79 24.83 -26.77
C GLU A 666 -8.14 25.84 -25.67
N ASP A 667 -7.16 26.67 -25.33
CA ASP A 667 -7.25 27.70 -24.31
C ASP A 667 -6.30 28.83 -24.72
N ILE A 668 -6.87 29.95 -25.14
CA ILE A 668 -6.13 31.12 -25.62
C ILE A 668 -6.38 32.27 -24.66
N VAL A 669 -5.30 32.85 -24.14
CA VAL A 669 -5.36 34.06 -23.32
C VAL A 669 -4.38 35.09 -23.85
N GLN A 670 -4.81 36.34 -23.95
CA GLN A 670 -3.90 37.47 -24.13
C GLN A 670 -3.59 38.06 -22.75
N LEU A 671 -2.30 38.17 -22.43
CA LEU A 671 -1.85 38.81 -21.20
C LEU A 671 -1.12 40.11 -21.52
N GLN A 672 -1.52 41.20 -20.86
CA GLN A 672 -0.83 42.47 -20.87
C GLN A 672 -0.45 42.84 -19.44
N VAL A 673 0.85 43.08 -19.23
CA VAL A 673 1.41 43.36 -17.91
C VAL A 673 1.94 44.78 -17.90
N SER A 674 1.66 45.52 -16.82
CA SER A 674 2.24 46.84 -16.59
C SER A 674 2.92 46.87 -15.23
N ARG A 675 4.21 47.23 -15.21
CA ARG A 675 5.01 47.30 -13.97
C ARG A 675 5.30 48.74 -13.61
N ALA A 676 5.20 49.06 -12.32
CA ALA A 676 5.60 50.37 -11.83
C ALA A 676 7.13 50.50 -11.83
N LYS A 677 7.67 51.53 -12.47
CA LYS A 677 9.08 51.90 -12.38
C LYS A 677 9.22 53.24 -11.67
N LYS A 678 10.10 53.30 -10.67
CA LYS A 678 10.38 54.54 -9.95
C LYS A 678 11.14 55.51 -10.86
N ALA A 679 10.64 56.74 -10.97
CA ALA A 679 11.26 57.85 -11.69
C ALA A 679 11.28 59.07 -10.73
N GLY A 680 12.42 59.29 -10.06
CA GLY A 680 12.49 60.26 -8.96
C GLY A 680 11.59 59.86 -7.79
N ASN A 681 10.63 60.72 -7.43
CA ASN A 681 9.63 60.47 -6.38
C ASN A 681 8.33 59.84 -6.90
N TYR A 682 8.21 59.59 -8.22
CA TYR A 682 7.00 59.08 -8.85
C TYR A 682 7.14 57.60 -9.23
N HIS A 683 6.01 56.92 -9.36
CA HIS A 683 5.90 55.57 -9.92
C HIS A 683 5.17 55.65 -11.25
N LEU A 684 5.89 55.39 -12.35
CA LEU A 684 5.33 55.39 -13.69
C LEU A 684 5.05 53.96 -14.12
N MET A 685 3.83 53.68 -14.58
CA MET A 685 3.49 52.38 -15.14
C MET A 685 4.13 52.23 -16.51
N GLN A 686 4.92 51.18 -16.69
CA GLN A 686 5.50 50.78 -17.96
C GLN A 686 4.83 49.48 -18.41
N SER A 687 4.08 49.56 -19.51
CA SER A 687 3.43 48.41 -20.12
C SER A 687 4.41 47.61 -20.96
N GLU A 688 4.41 46.29 -20.78
CA GLU A 688 5.09 45.35 -21.66
C GLU A 688 4.20 45.07 -22.89
N ASN A 689 4.81 44.54 -23.96
CA ASN A 689 4.05 44.13 -25.14
C ASN A 689 3.03 43.03 -24.77
N PRO A 690 1.80 43.07 -25.31
CA PRO A 690 0.84 41.99 -25.12
C PRO A 690 1.39 40.66 -25.63
N VAL A 691 1.19 39.59 -24.85
CA VAL A 691 1.58 38.23 -25.24
C VAL A 691 0.35 37.35 -25.29
N TRP A 692 0.17 36.65 -26.40
CA TRP A 692 -0.83 35.61 -26.54
C TRP A 692 -0.24 34.28 -26.09
N ILE A 693 -0.90 33.62 -25.15
CA ILE A 693 -0.56 32.29 -24.65
C ILE A 693 -1.64 31.35 -25.18
N CYS A 694 -1.26 30.50 -26.12
CA CYS A 694 -2.14 29.48 -26.70
C CYS A 694 -1.74 28.11 -26.15
N ALA A 695 -2.68 27.39 -25.56
CA ALA A 695 -2.48 26.06 -25.02
C ALA A 695 -3.49 25.07 -25.59
N PHE A 696 -3.05 23.86 -25.92
CA PHE A 696 -3.91 22.83 -26.49
C PHE A 696 -3.30 21.43 -26.31
N ASP A 697 -4.11 20.38 -26.48
CA ASP A 697 -3.66 18.99 -26.52
C ASP A 697 -3.80 18.46 -27.95
N PHE A 698 -2.86 17.62 -28.39
CA PHE A 698 -3.08 16.77 -29.56
C PHE A 698 -4.10 15.66 -29.24
N CYS A 699 -4.91 15.29 -30.24
CA CYS A 699 -5.85 14.18 -30.19
C CYS A 699 -5.28 13.00 -30.97
N GLY A 700 -4.74 12.01 -30.25
CA GLY A 700 -4.36 10.74 -30.84
C GLY A 700 -5.60 9.95 -31.26
N LYS A 701 -6.01 10.06 -32.53
CA LYS A 701 -6.72 8.94 -33.15
C LYS A 701 -5.73 7.79 -33.18
N GLU A 702 -6.01 6.68 -32.50
CA GLU A 702 -5.36 5.42 -32.84
C GLU A 702 -5.46 5.29 -34.36
N LEU A 703 -4.31 5.18 -35.02
CA LEU A 703 -4.25 4.71 -36.40
C LEU A 703 -4.83 3.29 -36.36
N GLU A 704 -6.15 3.17 -36.47
CA GLU A 704 -6.79 1.95 -36.92
C GLU A 704 -6.08 1.59 -38.22
N ARG A 705 -5.19 0.61 -38.14
CA ARG A 705 -4.66 -0.10 -39.29
C ARG A 705 -5.86 -0.64 -40.04
N LYS A 706 -6.30 0.09 -41.06
CA LYS A 706 -7.10 -0.49 -42.13
C LYS A 706 -6.20 -1.51 -42.82
N ALA A 707 -6.55 -2.78 -42.57
CA ALA A 707 -6.27 -4.02 -43.29
C ALA A 707 -4.94 -4.13 -44.04
#